data_AF-A0A940TN85-F1
#
_entry.id   AF-A0A940TN85-F1
#
_cell.length_a   1.000
_cell.length_b   1.000
_cell.length_c   1.000
_cell.angle_alpha   90.00
_cell.angle_beta   90.00
_cell.angle_gamma   90.00
#
_symmetry.space_group_name_H-M   'P 1'
#
loop_
_entity.id
_entity.type
_entity.pdbx_description
1 polymer ?
#
loop_
_entity_poly.entity_id
_entity_poly.type
_entity_poly.pdbx_seq_one_letter_code
_entity_poly.pdbx_strand_id
1 'polypeptide(L)'
;MNNDSNIVVKNLRKQENPVLVTAGEYRIALSVTRALGSLGIPVAVLSSEPDAMTFFSRYCTQKILTPPDHQKQEYISFLEELVKRQPFSGLIFCDDLSTEYVGENRETFRRHIPFLLPAQDWLELALDKIQMLRFASDKGIDLPATVIGEDADDLVSLTKGMSYPLVVKGAGGDSSRHVQIVKEEDKLSDVIEFISETEKKRGSTHDIVVQEYVTGQIYSAIVLCNEGSIVSVFMMKKLLSYPSWGGICVEGESLYDEEFRGVIERFFAKVCWHGIAEVEFVKDPRDRRFKLIELSENFNWGLDLAIASGVNFPLLAYRLTSGEEPRLNGRYQYQIGKKFLWLLPEGILHMVDHPRSIPSLTRKLMNPFLKSDVWQRDFRPVLHQIRYTAWRLKTRWNRRQTPIPFESTLTPKRLLPGLQKGAIPEPLQGDNVEWLFCGTVATYRAIRCLHLEEGDVVLMPDYNCGIEVEGVLEAGARVEFYKVRRDASIDVEDLKRKVTSRTKTVFIIHYFGFPQDVEEILKITKSYGLTLIEDCAHALYSMHQDRYLGTFGDLSIFSIRKTLPVTDGGALLFNTKERPKGDPLLNPSRINTAREIIDSVGRRGEIRKNIWIRGTGRLLRMAAHGLTSGYDGARLASELGSQDFSGIRGRLDWKISSFSKGLLSRTNHGGVVTRRRENFLYLLDRLCSDKSTYPLFNTLPDGVCPWLFPLIVRERDRVYKQMNQCGIEVFRFWRWKHPVIPEEENSEATFLRENLLALPIHQDLTEKELSLLATTLNEFVP
;
A
#
# COMPACT_ATOMS: atom_id res chain seq x y z
N MET A 1 55.00 15.90 6.08
CA MET A 1 55.44 16.31 7.44
C MET A 1 54.20 16.39 8.30
N ASN A 2 54.23 15.69 9.44
CA ASN A 2 53.16 15.62 10.43
C ASN A 2 52.66 17.02 10.80
N ASN A 3 51.34 17.21 10.74
CA ASN A 3 50.68 18.14 11.64
C ASN A 3 49.41 17.48 12.14
N ASP A 4 49.53 16.99 13.37
CA ASP A 4 48.44 16.55 14.22
C ASP A 4 47.34 17.62 14.24
N SER A 5 46.20 17.33 13.61
CA SER A 5 44.94 17.96 13.94
C SER A 5 44.44 17.41 15.28
N ASN A 6 45.22 17.67 16.34
CA ASN A 6 44.73 17.71 17.70
C ASN A 6 43.81 18.92 17.80
N ILE A 7 42.55 18.75 17.40
CA ILE A 7 41.47 19.57 17.94
C ILE A 7 41.37 19.14 19.40
N VAL A 8 42.14 19.83 20.25
CA VAL A 8 42.03 19.72 21.69
C VAL A 8 40.60 20.10 22.05
N VAL A 9 39.79 19.09 22.36
CA VAL A 9 38.48 19.20 23.00
C VAL A 9 38.72 19.70 24.43
N LYS A 10 39.05 20.99 24.57
CA LYS A 10 39.16 21.66 25.86
C LYS A 10 37.76 22.11 26.27
N ASN A 11 37.26 21.50 27.35
CA ASN A 11 36.10 21.92 28.15
C ASN A 11 34.69 21.71 27.57
N LEU A 12 34.39 20.53 27.03
CA LEU A 12 33.03 20.00 27.28
C LEU A 12 33.05 19.47 28.72
N ARG A 13 32.49 20.23 29.68
CA ARG A 13 32.19 19.68 31.01
C ARG A 13 31.47 18.35 30.78
N LYS A 14 31.83 17.29 31.51
CA LYS A 14 31.05 16.04 31.59
C LYS A 14 29.60 16.43 31.92
N GLN A 15 28.75 16.62 30.91
CA GLN A 15 27.32 16.68 31.10
C GLN A 15 26.86 15.24 31.28
N GLU A 16 26.24 14.96 32.43
CA GLU A 16 25.73 13.61 32.74
C GLU A 16 24.46 13.28 31.94
N ASN A 17 23.73 14.30 31.45
CA ASN A 17 22.44 14.14 30.79
C ASN A 17 22.60 13.77 29.30
N PRO A 18 21.93 12.70 28.83
CA PRO A 18 22.03 12.29 27.44
C PRO A 18 21.36 13.27 26.47
N VAL A 19 21.83 13.26 25.22
CA VAL A 19 21.12 13.84 24.08
C VAL A 19 20.04 12.84 23.64
N LEU A 20 18.81 13.33 23.45
CA LEU A 20 17.68 12.54 22.99
C LEU A 20 17.64 12.54 21.45
N VAL A 21 17.56 11.35 20.85
CA VAL A 21 17.54 11.15 19.38
C VAL A 21 16.29 10.36 19.00
N THR A 22 15.53 10.85 18.01
CA THR A 22 14.29 10.20 17.54
C THR A 22 14.56 9.13 16.46
N ALA A 23 13.53 8.34 16.12
CA ALA A 23 13.53 7.32 15.07
C ALA A 23 14.74 6.38 15.01
N GLY A 24 14.98 5.64 16.08
CA GLY A 24 16.10 4.69 16.22
C GLY A 24 16.12 3.56 15.19
N GLU A 25 15.02 3.31 14.50
CA GLU A 25 14.88 2.41 13.36
C GLU A 25 15.57 2.94 12.09
N TYR A 26 15.73 4.27 11.96
CA TYR A 26 16.36 4.89 10.81
C TYR A 26 17.89 4.97 10.93
N ARG A 27 18.56 4.92 9.78
CA ARG A 27 20.02 4.95 9.71
C ARG A 27 20.60 6.28 10.15
N ILE A 28 19.88 7.36 9.89
CA ILE A 28 20.26 8.72 10.29
C ILE A 28 20.44 8.79 11.81
N ALA A 29 19.51 8.22 12.59
CA ALA A 29 19.62 8.14 14.05
C ALA A 29 20.87 7.38 14.50
N LEU A 30 21.23 6.31 13.81
CA LEU A 30 22.48 5.57 14.05
C LEU A 30 23.72 6.42 13.77
N SER A 31 23.71 7.21 12.69
CA SER A 31 24.81 8.13 12.33
C SER A 31 24.97 9.25 13.36
N VAL A 32 23.86 9.87 13.79
CA VAL A 32 23.85 10.87 14.88
C VAL A 32 24.39 10.26 16.17
N THR A 33 23.88 9.09 16.56
CA THR A 33 24.28 8.38 17.78
C THR A 33 25.77 8.05 17.79
N ARG A 34 26.33 7.60 16.66
CA ARG A 34 27.78 7.35 16.50
C ARG A 34 28.60 8.63 16.53
N ALA A 35 28.14 9.69 15.87
CA ALA A 35 28.85 10.96 15.78
C ALA A 35 29.04 11.62 17.16
N LEU A 36 28.00 11.56 18.01
CA LEU A 36 28.05 12.09 19.37
C LEU A 36 28.71 11.12 20.35
N GLY A 37 28.30 9.86 20.36
CA GLY A 37 28.79 8.88 21.32
C GLY A 37 30.27 8.52 21.15
N SER A 38 30.81 8.59 19.93
CA SER A 38 32.26 8.40 19.71
C SER A 38 33.12 9.52 20.31
N LEU A 39 32.53 10.67 20.63
CA LEU A 39 33.14 11.78 21.36
C LEU A 39 32.88 11.72 22.88
N GLY A 40 32.20 10.67 23.35
CA GLY A 40 31.86 10.48 24.76
C GLY A 40 30.62 11.23 25.24
N ILE A 41 29.82 11.79 24.32
CA ILE A 41 28.53 12.44 24.66
C ILE A 41 27.47 11.32 24.83
N PRO A 42 26.80 11.20 26.00
CA PRO A 42 25.77 10.17 26.18
C PRO A 42 24.57 10.40 25.27
N VAL A 43 24.02 9.33 24.70
CA VAL A 43 22.89 9.37 23.75
C VAL A 43 21.76 8.45 24.21
N ALA A 44 20.55 8.98 24.33
CA ALA A 44 19.31 8.25 24.54
C ALA A 44 18.53 8.19 23.22
N VAL A 45 18.01 7.03 22.87
CA VAL A 45 17.36 6.80 21.56
C VAL A 45 15.92 6.38 21.76
N LEU A 46 15.02 7.00 21.00
CA LEU A 46 13.60 6.68 20.92
C LEU A 46 13.32 5.80 19.71
N SER A 47 12.44 4.82 19.87
CA SER A 47 11.90 4.01 18.76
C SER A 47 10.58 3.37 19.18
N SER A 48 9.66 3.21 18.24
CA SER A 48 8.47 2.36 18.44
C SER A 48 8.77 0.87 18.17
N GLU A 49 9.85 0.58 17.44
CA GLU A 49 10.32 -0.77 17.13
C GLU A 49 11.26 -1.30 18.23
N PRO A 50 10.93 -2.43 18.89
CA PRO A 50 11.80 -3.05 19.91
C PRO A 50 13.16 -3.52 19.36
N ASP A 51 13.23 -3.82 18.06
CA ASP A 51 14.43 -4.23 17.33
C ASP A 51 15.03 -3.12 16.45
N ALA A 52 14.77 -1.85 16.79
CA ALA A 52 15.41 -0.71 16.10
C ALA A 52 16.94 -0.85 15.99
N MET A 53 17.48 -0.57 14.80
CA MET A 53 18.91 -0.81 14.53
C MET A 53 19.85 -0.02 15.45
N THR A 54 19.44 1.18 15.85
CA THR A 54 20.25 2.07 16.68
C THR A 54 20.38 1.55 18.12
N PHE A 55 19.40 0.79 18.62
CA PHE A 55 19.48 0.13 19.93
C PHE A 55 20.62 -0.90 20.02
N PHE A 56 21.12 -1.40 18.89
CA PHE A 56 22.24 -2.32 18.88
C PHE A 56 23.60 -1.61 18.95
N SER A 57 23.64 -0.29 18.74
CA SER A 57 24.88 0.48 18.78
C SER A 57 25.44 0.52 20.19
N ARG A 58 26.76 0.38 20.31
CA ARG A 58 27.47 0.55 21.59
C ARG A 58 27.43 1.98 22.13
N TYR A 59 27.09 2.94 21.27
CA TYR A 59 27.01 4.36 21.60
C TYR A 59 25.61 4.78 22.07
N CYS A 60 24.61 3.89 21.93
CA CYS A 60 23.29 4.05 22.51
C CYS A 60 23.37 3.76 24.01
N THR A 61 23.32 4.79 24.85
CA THR A 61 23.43 4.67 26.31
C THR A 61 22.09 4.36 26.99
N GLN A 62 20.98 4.84 26.43
CA GLN A 62 19.63 4.53 26.89
C GLN A 62 18.73 4.18 25.71
N LYS A 63 17.90 3.14 25.87
CA LYS A 63 16.92 2.67 24.88
C LYS A 63 15.53 2.95 25.42
N ILE A 64 14.73 3.69 24.67
CA ILE A 64 13.42 4.12 25.12
C ILE A 64 12.40 3.70 24.07
N LEU A 65 11.51 2.79 24.45
CA LEU A 65 10.42 2.33 23.59
C LEU A 65 9.26 3.31 23.70
N THR A 66 8.77 3.79 22.56
CA THR A 66 7.65 4.74 22.48
C THR A 66 6.37 4.03 22.04
N PRO A 67 5.18 4.61 22.28
CA PRO A 67 3.99 4.28 21.50
C PRO A 67 4.28 4.43 20.00
N PRO A 68 3.51 3.75 19.13
CA PRO A 68 3.60 3.95 17.69
C PRO A 68 3.44 5.43 17.32
N ASP A 69 4.36 5.93 16.49
CA ASP A 69 4.44 7.33 16.03
C ASP A 69 3.18 7.82 15.29
N HIS A 70 2.44 6.94 14.62
CA HIS A 70 1.17 7.27 13.99
C HIS A 70 0.03 7.56 15.01
N GLN A 71 0.20 7.23 16.28
CA GLN A 71 -0.72 7.60 17.36
C GLN A 71 -0.29 8.96 17.95
N LYS A 72 -0.50 10.03 17.18
CA LYS A 72 -0.04 11.41 17.45
C LYS A 72 -0.18 11.83 18.92
N GLN A 73 -1.38 11.74 19.50
CA GLN A 73 -1.64 12.22 20.86
C GLN A 73 -0.95 11.38 21.95
N GLU A 74 -0.89 10.05 21.77
CA GLU A 74 -0.22 9.16 22.72
C GLU A 74 1.28 9.38 22.70
N TYR A 75 1.86 9.54 21.51
CA TYR A 75 3.28 9.84 21.33
C TYR A 75 3.68 11.18 21.96
N ILE A 76 2.91 12.25 21.70
CA ILE A 76 3.15 13.57 22.29
C ILE A 76 3.11 13.49 23.82
N SER A 77 2.06 12.87 24.37
CA SER A 77 1.88 12.75 25.82
C SER A 77 3.02 11.97 26.47
N PHE A 78 3.47 10.88 25.83
CA PHE A 78 4.62 10.09 26.27
C PHE A 78 5.91 10.92 26.26
N LEU A 79 6.18 11.63 25.17
CA LEU A 79 7.41 12.41 25.03
C LEU A 79 7.45 13.56 26.03
N GLU A 80 6.33 14.25 26.24
CA GLU A 80 6.20 15.28 27.27
C GLU A 80 6.50 14.73 28.67
N GLU A 81 5.90 13.59 29.01
CA GLU A 81 6.12 12.96 30.31
C GLU A 81 7.59 12.54 30.48
N LEU A 82 8.22 12.01 29.43
CA LEU A 82 9.61 11.60 29.43
C LEU A 82 10.56 12.77 29.72
N VAL A 83 10.42 13.89 29.00
CA VAL A 83 11.29 15.07 29.18
C VAL A 83 11.03 15.80 30.50
N LYS A 84 9.86 15.60 31.13
CA LYS A 84 9.55 16.08 32.49
C LYS A 84 10.17 15.17 33.57
N ARG A 85 10.22 13.85 33.33
CA ARG A 85 10.72 12.86 34.29
C ARG A 85 12.24 12.84 34.43
N GLN A 86 12.99 13.09 33.35
CA GLN A 86 14.44 13.20 33.40
C GLN A 86 14.98 14.30 32.49
N PRO A 87 16.07 14.98 32.87
CA PRO A 87 16.67 16.02 32.05
C PRO A 87 17.46 15.42 30.88
N PHE A 88 17.34 16.07 29.72
CA PHE A 88 18.15 15.79 28.53
C PHE A 88 18.91 17.04 28.11
N SER A 89 20.09 16.87 27.52
CA SER A 89 20.93 18.00 27.08
C SER A 89 20.52 18.60 25.72
N GLY A 90 19.65 17.90 24.98
CA GLY A 90 19.01 18.40 23.78
C GLY A 90 18.24 17.30 23.05
N LEU A 91 17.39 17.69 22.11
CA LEU A 91 16.64 16.80 21.23
C LEU A 91 17.10 16.99 19.79
N ILE A 92 17.46 15.88 19.13
CA ILE A 92 17.81 15.82 17.71
C ILE A 92 16.78 14.95 16.98
N PHE A 93 16.14 15.55 15.99
CA PHE A 93 15.15 14.90 15.13
C PHE A 93 15.83 14.13 14.00
N CYS A 94 15.34 12.92 13.73
CA CYS A 94 15.79 12.04 12.65
C CYS A 94 14.61 11.54 11.78
N ASP A 95 13.43 12.14 11.93
CA ASP A 95 12.20 11.82 11.22
C ASP A 95 11.23 13.02 11.20
N ASP A 96 10.36 13.02 10.19
CA ASP A 96 9.43 14.13 9.92
C ASP A 96 8.30 14.19 10.98
N LEU A 97 7.80 13.03 11.45
CA LEU A 97 6.67 12.96 12.39
C LEU A 97 7.02 13.58 13.74
N SER A 98 8.16 13.21 14.32
CA SER A 98 8.63 13.77 15.59
C SER A 98 8.91 15.27 15.46
N THR A 99 9.38 15.70 14.29
CA THR A 99 9.62 17.11 13.97
C THR A 99 8.30 17.89 13.91
N GLU A 100 7.27 17.37 13.23
CA GLU A 100 5.93 17.93 13.16
C GLU A 100 5.32 18.06 14.57
N TYR A 101 5.27 16.96 15.32
CA TYR A 101 4.57 16.91 16.60
C TYR A 101 5.20 17.83 17.66
N VAL A 102 6.53 17.87 17.72
CA VAL A 102 7.23 18.79 18.63
C VAL A 102 7.14 20.22 18.12
N GLY A 103 7.11 20.43 16.81
CA GLY A 103 6.89 21.74 16.18
C GLY A 103 5.55 22.38 16.57
N GLU A 104 4.45 21.65 16.42
CA GLU A 104 3.11 22.08 16.81
C GLU A 104 2.99 22.39 18.31
N ASN A 105 3.78 21.70 19.13
CA ASN A 105 3.81 21.83 20.60
C ASN A 105 5.07 22.55 21.10
N ARG A 106 5.69 23.39 20.26
CA ARG A 106 7.01 24.01 20.50
C ARG A 106 7.12 24.65 21.88
N GLU A 107 6.13 25.44 22.27
CA GLU A 107 6.13 26.19 23.53
C GLU A 107 6.08 25.27 24.77
N THR A 108 5.47 24.09 24.64
CA THR A 108 5.44 23.09 25.70
C THR A 108 6.81 22.42 25.85
N PHE A 109 7.38 21.95 24.74
CA PHE A 109 8.66 21.23 24.78
C PHE A 109 9.87 22.13 25.09
N ARG A 110 9.87 23.37 24.59
CA ARG A 110 11.01 24.31 24.76
C ARG A 110 11.29 24.66 26.23
N ARG A 111 10.32 24.47 27.11
CA ARG A 111 10.47 24.65 28.58
C ARG A 111 11.25 23.52 29.25
N HIS A 112 11.33 22.36 28.61
CA HIS A 112 11.86 21.13 29.22
C HIS A 112 13.11 20.61 28.52
N ILE A 113 13.26 20.84 27.22
CA ILE A 113 14.37 20.32 26.42
C ILE A 113 14.74 21.30 25.30
N PRO A 114 16.04 21.61 25.09
CA PRO A 114 16.46 22.46 23.98
C PRO A 114 16.49 21.68 22.67
N PHE A 115 16.07 22.31 21.58
CA PHE A 115 16.09 21.75 20.22
C PHE A 115 16.20 22.85 19.19
N LEU A 116 16.60 22.50 17.97
CA LEU A 116 16.70 23.42 16.84
C LEU A 116 15.61 23.08 15.83
N LEU A 117 14.62 23.95 15.70
CA LEU A 117 13.61 23.91 14.64
C LEU A 117 13.45 25.31 14.04
N PRO A 118 13.10 25.42 12.75
CA PRO A 118 12.79 26.71 12.16
C PRO A 118 11.48 27.27 12.76
N ALA A 119 11.12 28.51 12.45
CA ALA A 119 9.83 29.06 12.87
C ALA A 119 8.66 28.23 12.30
N GLN A 120 7.48 28.30 12.91
CA GLN A 120 6.36 27.42 12.58
C GLN A 120 5.99 27.46 11.09
N ASP A 121 5.85 28.65 10.53
CA ASP A 121 5.51 28.83 9.10
C ASP A 121 6.54 28.18 8.17
N TRP A 122 7.83 28.21 8.54
CA TRP A 122 8.90 27.57 7.77
C TRP A 122 8.91 26.05 7.93
N LEU A 123 8.54 25.56 9.11
CA LEU A 123 8.42 24.14 9.38
C LEU A 123 7.25 23.53 8.60
N GLU A 124 6.09 24.17 8.63
CA GLU A 124 4.90 23.76 7.86
C GLU A 124 5.20 23.76 6.36
N LEU A 125 5.91 24.78 5.88
CA LEU A 125 6.35 24.84 4.49
C LEU A 125 7.32 23.72 4.11
N ALA A 126 8.22 23.29 5.01
CA ALA A 126 9.15 22.21 4.72
C ALA A 126 8.47 20.83 4.72
N LEU A 127 7.52 20.61 5.62
CA LEU A 127 6.73 19.38 5.72
C LEU A 127 5.70 19.26 4.57
N ASP A 128 5.22 20.39 4.05
CA ASP A 128 4.29 20.45 2.91
C ASP A 128 5.03 20.75 1.59
N LYS A 129 5.23 19.71 0.78
CA LYS A 129 5.92 19.80 -0.50
C LYS A 129 5.26 20.75 -1.49
N ILE A 130 3.94 20.93 -1.43
CA ILE A 130 3.23 21.83 -2.35
C ILE A 130 3.46 23.26 -1.95
N GLN A 131 3.34 23.57 -0.65
CA GLN A 131 3.63 24.90 -0.14
C GLN A 131 5.09 25.28 -0.42
N MET A 132 6.03 24.34 -0.28
CA MET A 132 7.42 24.54 -0.66
C MET A 132 7.58 24.90 -2.14
N LEU A 133 6.94 24.16 -3.06
CA LEU A 133 7.02 24.42 -4.50
C LEU A 133 6.38 25.76 -4.88
N ARG A 134 5.22 26.09 -4.30
CA ARG A 134 4.56 27.39 -4.50
C ARG A 134 5.45 28.53 -4.01
N PHE A 135 6.00 28.41 -2.80
CA PHE A 135 6.93 29.38 -2.25
C PHE A 135 8.19 29.56 -3.11
N ALA A 136 8.78 28.46 -3.57
CA ALA A 136 9.97 28.50 -4.42
C ALA A 136 9.68 29.25 -5.73
N SER A 137 8.53 28.97 -6.36
CA SER A 137 8.05 29.68 -7.55
C SER A 137 7.89 31.18 -7.28
N ASP A 138 7.17 31.56 -6.23
CA ASP A 138 6.88 32.97 -5.88
C ASP A 138 8.14 33.77 -5.57
N LYS A 139 9.15 33.13 -4.99
CA LYS A 139 10.44 33.75 -4.69
C LYS A 139 11.42 33.71 -5.87
N GLY A 140 11.02 33.20 -7.03
CA GLY A 140 11.89 33.09 -8.20
C GLY A 140 13.07 32.16 -7.98
N ILE A 141 12.88 31.07 -7.22
CA ILE A 141 13.81 29.95 -7.15
C ILE A 141 13.49 29.04 -8.34
N ASP A 142 14.51 28.71 -9.14
CA ASP A 142 14.31 27.87 -10.32
C ASP A 142 13.79 26.47 -9.90
N LEU A 143 12.74 25.99 -10.58
CA LEU A 143 12.13 24.67 -10.39
C LEU A 143 12.09 23.92 -11.72
N PRO A 144 12.04 22.57 -11.72
CA PRO A 144 11.57 21.84 -12.89
C PRO A 144 10.14 22.31 -13.24
N ALA A 145 9.75 22.22 -14.52
CA ALA A 145 8.38 22.57 -14.91
C ALA A 145 7.40 21.76 -14.06
N THR A 146 6.48 22.45 -13.36
CA THR A 146 5.64 21.84 -12.32
C THR A 146 4.21 22.35 -12.47
N VAL A 147 3.27 21.43 -12.37
CA VAL A 147 1.84 21.67 -12.33
C VAL A 147 1.29 21.01 -11.07
N ILE A 148 0.37 21.68 -10.38
CA ILE A 148 -0.25 21.23 -9.14
C ILE A 148 -1.76 21.41 -9.28
N GLY A 149 -2.53 20.40 -8.87
CA GLY A 149 -4.00 20.45 -8.92
C GLY A 149 -4.64 19.21 -8.33
N GLU A 150 -5.96 19.24 -8.19
CA GLU A 150 -6.76 18.17 -7.57
C GLU A 150 -7.46 17.28 -8.61
N ASP A 151 -7.81 17.86 -9.77
CA ASP A 151 -8.57 17.20 -10.82
C ASP A 151 -7.65 16.59 -11.89
N ALA A 152 -7.88 15.32 -12.21
CA ALA A 152 -7.03 14.58 -13.14
C ALA A 152 -7.12 15.11 -14.58
N ASP A 153 -8.32 15.52 -15.02
CA ASP A 153 -8.53 16.01 -16.39
C ASP A 153 -7.92 17.40 -16.58
N ASP A 154 -8.06 18.26 -15.57
CA ASP A 154 -7.39 19.58 -15.56
C ASP A 154 -5.86 19.44 -15.56
N LEU A 155 -5.30 18.55 -14.73
CA LEU A 155 -3.86 18.30 -14.70
C LEU A 155 -3.31 17.81 -16.04
N VAL A 156 -4.00 16.91 -16.73
CA VAL A 156 -3.60 16.46 -18.07
C VAL A 156 -3.65 17.62 -19.08
N SER A 157 -4.63 18.52 -18.96
CA SER A 157 -4.71 19.71 -19.81
C SER A 157 -3.56 20.69 -19.54
N LEU A 158 -3.27 20.96 -18.26
CA LEU A 158 -2.24 21.90 -17.82
C LEU A 158 -0.81 21.40 -18.10
N THR A 159 -0.63 20.10 -18.27
CA THR A 159 0.67 19.48 -18.60
C THR A 159 0.96 19.46 -20.10
N LYS A 160 0.03 19.91 -20.95
CA LYS A 160 0.25 20.03 -22.40
C LYS A 160 1.45 20.93 -22.70
N GLY A 161 2.44 20.36 -23.39
CA GLY A 161 3.68 21.05 -23.75
C GLY A 161 4.83 20.84 -22.77
N MET A 162 4.63 20.10 -21.66
CA MET A 162 5.73 19.64 -20.82
C MET A 162 6.56 18.56 -21.53
N SER A 163 7.86 18.50 -21.24
CA SER A 163 8.75 17.51 -21.81
C SER A 163 8.80 16.25 -20.94
N TYR A 164 8.61 15.08 -21.57
CA TYR A 164 8.71 13.78 -20.91
C TYR A 164 10.17 13.33 -20.75
N PRO A 165 10.49 12.55 -19.70
CA PRO A 165 9.57 11.96 -18.73
C PRO A 165 9.08 12.94 -17.65
N LEU A 166 7.90 12.64 -17.08
CA LEU A 166 7.30 13.35 -15.96
C LEU A 166 7.33 12.49 -14.69
N VAL A 167 7.36 13.15 -13.54
CA VAL A 167 7.18 12.58 -12.21
C VAL A 167 5.80 12.98 -11.70
N VAL A 168 5.02 11.99 -11.28
CA VAL A 168 3.75 12.23 -10.60
C VAL A 168 3.89 11.77 -9.14
N LYS A 169 3.51 12.63 -8.20
CA LYS A 169 3.62 12.41 -6.76
C LYS A 169 2.43 13.04 -6.02
N GLY A 170 1.97 12.41 -4.94
CA GLY A 170 0.96 12.97 -4.04
C GLY A 170 1.54 14.04 -3.10
N ALA A 171 0.68 14.90 -2.55
CA ALA A 171 1.06 16.02 -1.67
C ALA A 171 1.62 15.60 -0.29
N GLY A 172 1.21 14.46 0.26
CA GLY A 172 1.51 14.08 1.66
C GLY A 172 2.99 13.77 1.96
N GLY A 173 3.39 13.92 3.22
CA GLY A 173 4.78 13.77 3.71
C GLY A 173 5.45 12.41 3.41
N ASP A 174 4.68 11.31 3.39
CA ASP A 174 5.19 9.95 3.09
C ASP A 174 5.14 9.60 1.57
N SER A 175 5.15 10.61 0.70
CA SER A 175 4.99 10.52 -0.76
C SER A 175 6.12 9.78 -1.50
N SER A 176 7.27 9.52 -0.85
CA SER A 176 8.36 8.72 -1.44
C SER A 176 7.94 7.28 -1.80
N ARG A 177 6.84 6.79 -1.20
CA ARG A 177 6.28 5.45 -1.46
C ARG A 177 5.40 5.37 -2.72
N HIS A 178 4.95 6.48 -3.29
CA HIS A 178 4.07 6.52 -4.47
C HIS A 178 4.51 7.55 -5.53
N VAL A 179 5.82 7.61 -5.79
CA VAL A 179 6.37 8.36 -6.93
C VAL A 179 6.32 7.48 -8.17
N GLN A 180 5.71 7.98 -9.24
CA GLN A 180 5.65 7.30 -10.54
C GLN A 180 6.31 8.15 -11.62
N ILE A 181 7.12 7.51 -12.46
CA ILE A 181 7.74 8.16 -13.62
C ILE A 181 6.97 7.77 -14.87
N VAL A 182 6.37 8.77 -15.49
CA VAL A 182 5.62 8.67 -16.72
C VAL A 182 6.54 9.03 -17.87
N LYS A 183 6.82 8.07 -18.77
CA LYS A 183 7.72 8.29 -19.90
C LYS A 183 7.01 8.70 -21.19
N GLU A 184 5.72 8.46 -21.26
CA GLU A 184 4.90 8.60 -22.46
C GLU A 184 3.59 9.30 -22.06
N GLU A 185 3.10 10.22 -22.89
CA GLU A 185 1.96 11.09 -22.58
C GLU A 185 0.65 10.33 -22.38
N ASP A 186 0.47 9.24 -23.11
CA ASP A 186 -0.70 8.36 -23.04
C ASP A 186 -0.91 7.70 -21.68
N LYS A 187 0.12 7.66 -20.82
CA LYS A 187 0.07 7.06 -19.47
C LYS A 187 -0.13 8.08 -18.36
N LEU A 188 -0.13 9.37 -18.67
CA LEU A 188 -0.15 10.41 -17.64
C LEU A 188 -1.47 10.41 -16.86
N SER A 189 -2.61 10.33 -17.56
CA SER A 189 -3.93 10.30 -16.93
C SER A 189 -4.07 9.13 -15.95
N ASP A 190 -3.68 7.93 -16.38
CA ASP A 190 -3.79 6.69 -15.58
C ASP A 190 -2.97 6.78 -14.29
N VAL A 191 -1.77 7.36 -14.39
CA VAL A 191 -0.89 7.52 -13.24
C VAL A 191 -1.39 8.59 -12.27
N ILE A 192 -1.94 9.69 -12.78
CA ILE A 192 -2.56 10.74 -11.96
C ILE A 192 -3.79 10.17 -11.24
N GLU A 193 -4.67 9.44 -11.94
CA GLU A 193 -5.87 8.82 -11.36
C GLU A 193 -5.49 7.79 -10.28
N PHE A 194 -4.50 6.94 -10.54
CA PHE A 194 -3.99 5.98 -9.56
C PHE A 194 -3.44 6.65 -8.29
N ILE A 195 -2.65 7.72 -8.44
CA ILE A 195 -2.09 8.46 -7.29
C ILE A 195 -3.21 9.21 -6.56
N SER A 196 -4.13 9.85 -7.28
CA SER A 196 -5.32 10.53 -6.72
C SER A 196 -6.14 9.59 -5.85
N GLU A 197 -6.50 8.42 -6.37
CA GLU A 197 -7.24 7.42 -5.61
C GLU A 197 -6.49 6.92 -4.37
N THR A 198 -5.17 6.78 -4.50
CA THR A 198 -4.32 6.31 -3.40
C THR A 198 -4.28 7.33 -2.27
N GLU A 199 -4.14 8.62 -2.59
CA GLU A 199 -4.17 9.70 -1.60
C GLU A 199 -5.58 9.90 -0.99
N LYS A 200 -6.65 9.81 -1.80
CA LYS A 200 -8.05 9.81 -1.33
C LYS A 200 -8.31 8.73 -0.28
N LYS A 201 -7.83 7.51 -0.55
CA LYS A 201 -7.95 6.37 0.39
C LYS A 201 -7.17 6.56 1.69
N ARG A 202 -6.24 7.53 1.76
CA ARG A 202 -5.41 7.83 2.95
C ARG A 202 -5.90 9.03 3.74
N GLY A 203 -6.90 9.78 3.25
CA GLY A 203 -7.38 10.99 3.90
C GLY A 203 -6.39 12.18 3.80
N SER A 204 -5.42 12.12 2.88
CA SER A 204 -4.52 13.25 2.56
C SER A 204 -5.23 14.33 1.75
N THR A 205 -4.62 15.52 1.66
CA THR A 205 -5.01 16.57 0.69
C THR A 205 -5.02 16.00 -0.74
N HIS A 206 -6.06 16.33 -1.51
CA HIS A 206 -6.31 15.80 -2.86
C HIS A 206 -5.30 16.27 -3.93
N ASP A 207 -4.41 17.19 -3.57
CA ASP A 207 -3.48 17.77 -4.52
C ASP A 207 -2.43 16.75 -5.01
N ILE A 208 -2.21 16.79 -6.32
CA ILE A 208 -1.22 15.98 -7.04
C ILE A 208 -0.23 16.93 -7.69
N VAL A 209 1.04 16.56 -7.61
CA VAL A 209 2.13 17.29 -8.27
C VAL A 209 2.58 16.50 -9.49
N VAL A 210 2.47 17.12 -10.66
CA VAL A 210 3.08 16.65 -11.90
C VAL A 210 4.26 17.54 -12.22
N GLN A 211 5.45 16.96 -12.26
CA GLN A 211 6.70 17.68 -12.39
C GLN A 211 7.58 17.05 -13.47
N GLU A 212 8.28 17.85 -14.24
CA GLU A 212 9.26 17.36 -15.21
C GLU A 212 10.38 16.56 -14.53
N TYR A 213 10.71 15.38 -15.07
CA TYR A 213 11.85 14.59 -14.61
C TYR A 213 13.13 15.05 -15.31
N VAL A 214 13.92 15.88 -14.63
CA VAL A 214 15.20 16.37 -15.14
C VAL A 214 16.30 15.31 -14.92
N THR A 215 16.92 14.84 -16.01
CA THR A 215 17.97 13.78 -15.98
C THR A 215 19.37 14.28 -15.59
N GLY A 216 19.45 15.45 -14.97
CA GLY A 216 20.71 16.10 -14.60
C GLY A 216 21.41 15.50 -13.38
N GLN A 217 22.60 16.02 -13.08
CA GLN A 217 23.33 15.66 -11.87
C GLN A 217 22.63 16.27 -10.66
N ILE A 218 22.31 15.44 -9.66
CA ILE A 218 21.75 15.90 -8.38
C ILE A 218 22.89 16.33 -7.45
N TYR A 219 22.77 17.55 -6.94
CA TYR A 219 23.57 18.16 -5.91
C TYR A 219 22.74 18.27 -4.64
N SER A 220 23.36 18.06 -3.48
CA SER A 220 22.71 18.26 -2.18
C SER A 220 23.64 19.08 -1.30
N ALA A 221 23.04 19.88 -0.41
CA ALA A 221 23.75 20.57 0.64
C ALA A 221 23.08 20.39 1.99
N ILE A 222 23.87 19.98 2.99
CA ILE A 222 23.48 20.03 4.39
C ILE A 222 23.87 21.40 4.93
N VAL A 223 22.93 22.10 5.53
CA VAL A 223 23.09 23.45 6.05
C VAL A 223 22.64 23.46 7.50
N LEU A 224 23.45 24.05 8.38
CA LEU A 224 23.05 24.39 9.73
C LEU A 224 22.90 25.90 9.81
N CYS A 225 21.73 26.38 10.20
CA CYS A 225 21.46 27.79 10.44
C CYS A 225 21.18 28.06 11.91
N ASN A 226 21.56 29.25 12.36
CA ASN A 226 21.17 29.80 13.65
C ASN A 226 20.48 31.14 13.42
N GLU A 227 19.15 31.17 13.54
CA GLU A 227 18.34 32.40 13.45
C GLU A 227 18.59 33.16 12.13
N GLY A 228 18.49 32.44 11.01
CA GLY A 228 18.72 32.97 9.66
C GLY A 228 20.20 33.04 9.24
N SER A 229 21.14 32.92 10.18
CA SER A 229 22.58 32.92 9.86
C SER A 229 23.10 31.52 9.58
N ILE A 230 23.65 31.30 8.38
CA ILE A 230 24.32 30.04 8.02
C ILE A 230 25.56 29.85 8.91
N VAL A 231 25.60 28.76 9.68
CA VAL A 231 26.72 28.37 10.55
C VAL A 231 27.70 27.46 9.81
N SER A 232 27.20 26.45 9.11
CA SER A 232 28.02 25.49 8.38
C SER A 232 27.27 24.95 7.16
N VAL A 233 28.02 24.66 6.09
CA VAL A 233 27.51 24.07 4.85
C VAL A 233 28.39 22.91 4.44
N PHE A 234 27.78 21.85 3.95
CA PHE A 234 28.46 20.73 3.32
C PHE A 234 27.80 20.41 1.99
N MET A 235 28.55 20.52 0.89
CA MET A 235 28.04 20.24 -0.46
C MET A 235 28.49 18.87 -0.97
N MET A 236 27.59 18.18 -1.66
CA MET A 236 27.85 16.89 -2.29
C MET A 236 27.12 16.74 -3.61
N LYS A 237 27.54 15.74 -4.40
CA LYS A 237 26.78 15.22 -5.56
C LYS A 237 26.45 13.76 -5.35
N LYS A 238 25.24 13.34 -5.75
CA LYS A 238 24.82 11.94 -5.73
C LYS A 238 25.44 11.20 -6.93
N LEU A 239 26.24 10.17 -6.67
CA LEU A 239 26.83 9.34 -7.73
C LEU A 239 25.95 8.14 -8.09
N LEU A 240 25.21 7.62 -7.11
CA LEU A 240 24.33 6.48 -7.28
C LEU A 240 23.14 6.62 -6.33
N SER A 241 21.94 6.30 -6.81
CA SER A 241 20.73 6.18 -6.00
C SER A 241 20.06 4.82 -6.22
N TYR A 242 19.27 4.37 -5.25
CA TYR A 242 18.44 3.18 -5.38
C TYR A 242 17.01 3.42 -4.86
N PRO A 243 15.97 3.25 -5.70
CA PRO A 243 16.01 2.97 -7.13
C PRO A 243 16.76 4.04 -7.96
N SER A 244 17.24 3.66 -9.15
CA SER A 244 18.11 4.51 -9.99
C SER A 244 17.44 5.79 -10.53
N TRP A 245 16.13 5.90 -10.36
CA TRP A 245 15.32 6.95 -10.95
C TRP A 245 14.82 8.00 -9.94
N GLY A 246 15.24 7.93 -8.68
CA GLY A 246 14.79 8.90 -7.66
C GLY A 246 14.74 8.36 -6.23
N GLY A 247 15.51 7.30 -5.92
CA GLY A 247 15.57 6.75 -4.58
C GLY A 247 16.67 7.35 -3.69
N ILE A 248 16.83 6.72 -2.53
CA ILE A 248 17.85 7.06 -1.54
C ILE A 248 19.23 7.00 -2.19
N CYS A 249 20.08 7.98 -1.89
CA CYS A 249 21.46 7.96 -2.33
C CYS A 249 22.15 6.70 -1.79
N VAL A 250 22.96 6.06 -2.61
CA VAL A 250 23.75 4.87 -2.26
C VAL A 250 25.22 5.25 -2.22
N GLU A 251 25.65 6.09 -3.16
CA GLU A 251 27.01 6.60 -3.22
C GLU A 251 26.99 8.08 -3.54
N GLY A 252 27.76 8.86 -2.81
CA GLY A 252 27.88 10.31 -2.97
C GLY A 252 29.33 10.75 -2.83
N GLU A 253 29.62 11.94 -3.35
CA GLU A 253 30.95 12.54 -3.34
C GLU A 253 30.89 13.97 -2.82
N SER A 254 31.76 14.29 -1.85
CA SER A 254 31.90 15.65 -1.34
C SER A 254 32.50 16.56 -2.39
N LEU A 255 31.98 17.79 -2.50
CA LEU A 255 32.44 18.76 -3.48
C LEU A 255 32.37 20.18 -2.94
N TYR A 256 33.00 21.10 -3.65
CA TYR A 256 32.76 22.52 -3.51
C TYR A 256 32.52 23.09 -4.91
N ASP A 257 31.41 23.78 -5.10
CA ASP A 257 31.01 24.40 -6.36
C ASP A 257 30.53 25.82 -6.06
N GLU A 258 31.20 26.82 -6.65
CA GLU A 258 30.95 28.23 -6.32
C GLU A 258 29.57 28.70 -6.81
N GLU A 259 29.08 28.15 -7.93
CA GLU A 259 27.75 28.47 -8.45
C GLU A 259 26.66 27.91 -7.53
N PHE A 260 26.83 26.65 -7.10
CA PHE A 260 25.91 25.99 -6.17
C PHE A 260 25.90 26.66 -4.80
N ARG A 261 27.07 27.06 -4.30
CA ARG A 261 27.19 27.90 -3.10
C ARG A 261 26.31 29.15 -3.22
N GLY A 262 26.41 29.88 -4.33
CA GLY A 262 25.61 31.07 -4.56
C GLY A 262 24.10 30.78 -4.55
N VAL A 263 23.67 29.62 -5.05
CA VAL A 263 22.27 29.18 -4.99
C VAL A 263 21.82 28.94 -3.55
N ILE A 264 22.62 28.23 -2.75
CA ILE A 264 22.34 27.94 -1.33
C ILE A 264 22.24 29.24 -0.52
N GLU A 265 23.22 30.13 -0.65
CA GLU A 265 23.23 31.40 0.09
C GLU A 265 22.03 32.28 -0.28
N ARG A 266 21.64 32.35 -1.57
CA ARG A 266 20.43 33.08 -2.00
C ARG A 266 19.15 32.44 -1.48
N PHE A 267 19.07 31.12 -1.40
CA PHE A 267 17.91 30.41 -0.84
C PHE A 267 17.76 30.74 0.65
N PHE A 268 18.81 30.52 1.44
CA PHE A 268 18.80 30.75 2.89
C PHE A 268 18.77 32.24 3.28
N ALA A 269 19.16 33.17 2.40
CA ALA A 269 18.93 34.59 2.63
C ALA A 269 17.45 35.00 2.56
N LYS A 270 16.61 34.21 1.87
CA LYS A 270 15.16 34.47 1.73
C LYS A 270 14.33 33.83 2.83
N VAL A 271 14.92 32.94 3.64
CA VAL A 271 14.23 32.18 4.69
C VAL A 271 14.91 32.41 6.04
N CYS A 272 14.16 32.72 7.08
CA CYS A 272 14.73 32.88 8.42
C CYS A 272 14.88 31.51 9.10
N TRP A 273 15.73 30.65 8.51
CA TRP A 273 15.87 29.26 8.93
C TRP A 273 16.64 29.13 10.25
N HIS A 274 16.22 28.21 11.11
CA HIS A 274 16.91 27.86 12.35
C HIS A 274 16.96 26.34 12.48
N GLY A 275 18.14 25.78 12.76
CA GLY A 275 18.36 24.33 12.76
C GLY A 275 18.92 23.79 11.45
N ILE A 276 18.79 22.48 11.28
CA ILE A 276 19.33 21.74 10.13
C ILE A 276 18.38 21.88 8.95
N ALA A 277 18.94 21.89 7.74
CA ALA A 277 18.22 21.65 6.52
C ALA A 277 19.11 20.84 5.56
N GLU A 278 18.49 19.98 4.77
CA GLU A 278 19.12 19.42 3.58
C GLU A 278 18.34 19.88 2.35
N VAL A 279 19.04 20.47 1.38
CA VAL A 279 18.44 20.97 0.14
C VAL A 279 19.03 20.24 -1.06
N GLU A 280 18.16 19.76 -1.94
CA GLU A 280 18.55 19.04 -3.16
C GLU A 280 18.17 19.80 -4.41
N PHE A 281 19.14 19.93 -5.31
CA PHE A 281 18.98 20.58 -6.60
C PHE A 281 19.45 19.66 -7.72
N VAL A 282 18.74 19.65 -8.83
CA VAL A 282 19.23 19.07 -10.09
C VAL A 282 19.85 20.16 -10.94
N LYS A 283 21.06 19.93 -11.44
CA LYS A 283 21.66 20.80 -12.45
C LYS A 283 21.15 20.37 -13.82
N ASP A 284 20.21 21.14 -14.38
CA ASP A 284 19.57 20.83 -15.65
C ASP A 284 20.58 20.96 -16.80
N PRO A 285 20.83 19.90 -17.59
CA PRO A 285 21.84 19.95 -18.64
C PRO A 285 21.47 20.89 -19.81
N ARG A 286 20.19 21.28 -19.93
CA ARG A 286 19.68 22.09 -21.05
C ARG A 286 19.98 23.57 -20.90
N ASP A 287 19.76 24.11 -19.69
CA ASP A 287 19.95 25.53 -19.37
C ASP A 287 21.10 25.76 -18.36
N ARG A 288 21.68 24.68 -17.83
CA ARG A 288 22.78 24.64 -16.84
C ARG A 288 22.42 25.23 -15.47
N ARG A 289 21.15 25.51 -15.20
CA ARG A 289 20.68 26.07 -13.93
C ARG A 289 20.41 24.98 -12.89
N PHE A 290 20.53 25.35 -11.62
CA PHE A 290 20.16 24.50 -10.49
C PHE A 290 18.67 24.67 -10.19
N LYS A 291 17.93 23.57 -10.26
CA LYS A 291 16.48 23.54 -10.01
C LYS A 291 16.19 22.78 -8.73
N LEU A 292 15.44 23.39 -7.80
CA LEU A 292 15.13 22.79 -6.51
C LEU A 292 14.23 21.56 -6.70
N ILE A 293 14.58 20.44 -6.05
CA ILE A 293 13.82 19.19 -6.07
C ILE A 293 13.20 18.92 -4.70
N GLU A 294 13.98 19.12 -3.64
CA GLU A 294 13.60 18.71 -2.29
C GLU A 294 14.25 19.62 -1.24
N LEU A 295 13.50 19.87 -0.16
CA LEU A 295 13.96 20.51 1.08
C LEU A 295 13.52 19.59 2.22
N SER A 296 14.44 19.26 3.10
CA SER A 296 14.18 18.50 4.33
C SER A 296 14.62 19.33 5.53
N GLU A 297 13.84 19.28 6.61
CA GLU A 297 14.06 20.02 7.86
C GLU A 297 14.88 19.25 8.91
N ASN A 298 15.26 18.03 8.59
CA ASN A 298 16.07 17.16 9.43
C ASN A 298 17.26 16.58 8.64
N PHE A 299 18.02 15.69 9.29
CA PHE A 299 19.17 15.04 8.66
C PHE A 299 18.74 14.01 7.63
N ASN A 300 19.35 14.00 6.44
CA ASN A 300 19.14 12.95 5.44
C ASN A 300 20.45 12.16 5.16
N TRP A 301 20.49 11.46 4.03
CA TRP A 301 21.59 10.56 3.64
C TRP A 301 22.99 11.19 3.72
N GLY A 302 23.12 12.48 3.40
CA GLY A 302 24.42 13.14 3.28
C GLY A 302 25.24 13.20 4.58
N LEU A 303 24.61 12.95 5.74
CA LEU A 303 25.21 13.11 7.06
C LEU A 303 26.49 12.29 7.25
N ASP A 304 26.48 11.00 6.88
CA ASP A 304 27.64 10.12 7.01
C ASP A 304 28.81 10.61 6.14
N LEU A 305 28.51 11.08 4.93
CA LEU A 305 29.51 11.62 4.03
C LEU A 305 30.07 12.95 4.56
N ALA A 306 29.24 13.81 5.14
CA ALA A 306 29.67 15.05 5.79
C ALA A 306 30.64 14.76 6.94
N ILE A 307 30.28 13.83 7.83
CA ILE A 307 31.13 13.40 8.95
C ILE A 307 32.44 12.81 8.43
N ALA A 308 32.38 11.93 7.44
CA ALA A 308 33.57 11.34 6.81
C ALA A 308 34.47 12.38 6.11
N SER A 309 33.90 13.51 5.69
CA SER A 309 34.60 14.64 5.09
C SER A 309 35.12 15.65 6.11
N GLY A 310 34.79 15.48 7.40
CA GLY A 310 35.29 16.29 8.51
C GLY A 310 34.29 17.27 9.12
N VAL A 311 33.02 17.28 8.69
CA VAL A 311 31.97 18.15 9.26
C VAL A 311 31.04 17.33 10.14
N ASN A 312 31.10 17.53 11.45
CA ASN A 312 30.23 16.84 12.40
C ASN A 312 29.01 17.70 12.75
N PHE A 313 28.00 17.71 11.86
CA PHE A 313 26.75 18.47 12.10
C PHE A 313 26.02 18.09 13.39
N PRO A 314 25.95 16.81 13.82
CA PRO A 314 25.32 16.46 15.09
C PRO A 314 26.00 17.15 16.28
N LEU A 315 27.34 17.20 16.27
CA LEU A 315 28.09 17.93 17.29
C LEU A 315 27.85 19.45 17.22
N LEU A 316 27.77 20.03 16.02
CA LEU A 316 27.47 21.45 15.86
C LEU A 316 26.06 21.79 16.37
N ALA A 317 25.06 20.98 16.03
CA ALA A 317 23.69 21.12 16.51
C ALA A 317 23.63 21.02 18.04
N TYR A 318 24.27 20.00 18.63
CA TYR A 318 24.37 19.82 20.08
C TYR A 318 25.03 21.02 20.79
N ARG A 319 26.06 21.61 20.19
CA ARG A 319 26.72 22.80 20.74
C ARG A 319 25.80 24.02 20.75
N LEU A 320 25.04 24.24 19.69
CA LEU A 320 24.06 25.32 19.62
C LEU A 320 22.93 25.12 20.64
N THR A 321 22.40 23.89 20.78
CA THR A 321 21.38 23.60 21.82
C THR A 321 21.94 23.76 23.23
N SER A 322 23.26 23.62 23.40
CA SER A 322 23.96 23.87 24.67
C SER A 322 24.28 25.35 24.92
N GLY A 323 23.91 26.25 24.00
CA GLY A 323 24.15 27.70 24.10
C GLY A 323 25.57 28.14 23.72
N GLU A 324 26.35 27.31 23.01
CA GLU A 324 27.63 27.77 22.43
C GLU A 324 27.36 28.71 21.25
N GLU A 325 28.05 29.85 21.21
CA GLU A 325 27.95 30.81 20.11
C GLU A 325 28.37 30.19 18.76
N PRO A 326 27.61 30.43 17.67
CA PRO A 326 27.93 29.89 16.37
C PRO A 326 29.26 30.44 15.83
N ARG A 327 30.15 29.55 15.40
CA ARG A 327 31.37 29.96 14.70
C ARG A 327 31.07 30.18 13.22
N LEU A 328 30.99 31.44 12.82
CA LEU A 328 30.66 31.83 11.45
C LEU A 328 31.87 31.79 10.49
N ASN A 329 33.09 31.55 10.98
CA ASN A 329 34.29 31.41 10.16
C ASN A 329 34.51 29.95 9.78
N GLY A 330 34.88 29.70 8.51
CA GLY A 330 35.17 28.33 8.04
C GLY A 330 33.94 27.49 7.69
N ARG A 331 32.82 28.13 7.33
CA ARG A 331 31.52 27.47 7.02
C ARG A 331 31.60 26.39 5.93
N TYR A 332 32.64 26.42 5.11
CA TYR A 332 32.88 25.51 3.98
C TYR A 332 34.16 24.67 4.14
N GLN A 333 34.65 24.47 5.38
CA GLN A 333 35.88 23.70 5.63
C GLN A 333 35.61 22.20 5.76
N TYR A 334 35.92 21.46 4.70
CA TYR A 334 35.86 19.99 4.69
C TYR A 334 36.71 19.40 3.56
N GLN A 335 36.96 18.10 3.63
CA GLN A 335 37.73 17.38 2.62
C GLN A 335 36.87 17.14 1.37
N ILE A 336 37.30 17.72 0.24
CA ILE A 336 36.67 17.57 -1.08
C ILE A 336 37.09 16.25 -1.74
N GLY A 337 36.20 15.64 -2.53
CA GLY A 337 36.45 14.40 -3.28
C GLY A 337 36.35 13.12 -2.45
N LYS A 338 35.86 13.21 -1.21
CA LYS A 338 35.56 12.03 -0.38
C LYS A 338 34.32 11.34 -0.90
N LYS A 339 34.35 10.01 -0.89
CA LYS A 339 33.21 9.17 -1.27
C LYS A 339 32.72 8.35 -0.09
N PHE A 340 31.41 8.19 -0.01
CA PHE A 340 30.75 7.33 0.98
C PHE A 340 29.77 6.40 0.29
N LEU A 341 29.73 5.14 0.71
CA LEU A 341 28.87 4.09 0.18
C LEU A 341 27.97 3.50 1.28
N TRP A 342 26.65 3.58 1.11
CA TRP A 342 25.68 2.78 1.87
C TRP A 342 25.52 1.41 1.22
N LEU A 343 26.25 0.42 1.73
CA LEU A 343 26.26 -0.92 1.14
C LEU A 343 24.99 -1.70 1.46
N LEU A 344 24.52 -1.65 2.72
CA LEU A 344 23.42 -2.48 3.20
C LEU A 344 22.17 -1.64 3.44
N PRO A 345 20.95 -2.08 3.06
CA PRO A 345 20.69 -3.04 2.00
C PRO A 345 20.81 -2.45 0.57
N GLU A 346 20.76 -1.12 0.40
CA GLU A 346 20.51 -0.48 -0.89
C GLU A 346 21.59 -0.80 -1.94
N GLY A 347 22.86 -0.78 -1.56
CA GLY A 347 23.97 -1.17 -2.44
C GLY A 347 23.88 -2.62 -2.90
N ILE A 348 23.58 -3.56 -2.00
CA ILE A 348 23.39 -4.98 -2.35
C ILE A 348 22.15 -5.16 -3.24
N LEU A 349 21.04 -4.48 -2.96
CA LEU A 349 19.83 -4.54 -3.78
C LEU A 349 20.10 -3.99 -5.20
N HIS A 350 20.89 -2.92 -5.31
CA HIS A 350 21.33 -2.39 -6.60
C HIS A 350 22.14 -3.43 -7.39
N MET A 351 23.09 -4.13 -6.74
CA MET A 351 23.90 -5.18 -7.36
C MET A 351 23.04 -6.35 -7.90
N VAL A 352 22.01 -6.74 -7.15
CA VAL A 352 21.08 -7.80 -7.56
C VAL A 352 20.22 -7.39 -8.76
N ASP A 353 19.85 -6.11 -8.85
CA ASP A 353 19.06 -5.58 -9.96
C ASP A 353 19.86 -5.25 -11.20
N HIS A 354 21.14 -4.92 -11.01
CA HIS A 354 22.07 -4.59 -12.08
C HIS A 354 23.33 -5.45 -11.95
N PRO A 355 23.30 -6.75 -12.29
CA PRO A 355 24.45 -7.64 -12.12
C PRO A 355 25.73 -7.16 -12.83
N ARG A 356 25.59 -6.37 -13.90
CA ARG A 356 26.74 -5.74 -14.59
C ARG A 356 27.49 -4.72 -13.73
N SER A 357 26.86 -4.18 -12.68
CA SER A 357 27.48 -3.27 -11.71
C SER A 357 28.37 -3.98 -10.69
N ILE A 358 28.23 -5.31 -10.54
CA ILE A 358 28.93 -6.10 -9.51
C ILE A 358 30.44 -5.89 -9.56
N PRO A 359 31.15 -6.02 -10.70
CA PRO A 359 32.60 -5.82 -10.75
C PRO A 359 33.04 -4.41 -10.34
N SER A 360 32.21 -3.40 -10.59
CA SER A 360 32.49 -2.02 -10.20
C SER A 360 32.32 -1.83 -8.69
N LEU A 361 31.24 -2.34 -8.10
CA LEU A 361 30.98 -2.23 -6.65
C LEU A 361 31.96 -3.07 -5.83
N THR A 362 32.34 -4.26 -6.29
CA THR A 362 33.36 -5.08 -5.61
C THR A 362 34.72 -4.41 -5.63
N ARG A 363 35.13 -3.82 -6.76
CA ARG A 363 36.37 -3.03 -6.85
C ARG A 363 36.34 -1.80 -5.93
N LYS A 364 35.18 -1.16 -5.78
CA LYS A 364 34.98 -0.04 -4.86
C LYS A 364 35.17 -0.44 -3.41
N LEU A 365 34.66 -1.61 -2.99
CA LEU A 365 34.86 -2.13 -1.63
C LEU A 365 36.32 -2.47 -1.32
N MET A 366 37.14 -2.74 -2.34
CA MET A 366 38.59 -2.94 -2.18
C MET A 366 39.37 -1.62 -2.08
N ASN A 367 38.73 -0.46 -2.31
CA ASN A 367 39.39 0.83 -2.20
C ASN A 367 39.44 1.29 -0.73
N PRO A 368 40.63 1.36 -0.09
CA PRO A 368 40.75 1.75 1.31
C PRO A 368 40.34 3.21 1.59
N PHE A 369 40.23 4.04 0.55
CA PHE A 369 39.81 5.45 0.67
C PHE A 369 38.28 5.63 0.59
N LEU A 370 37.53 4.60 0.20
CA LEU A 370 36.07 4.63 0.22
C LEU A 370 35.56 4.32 1.63
N LYS A 371 34.76 5.23 2.21
CA LYS A 371 34.08 4.98 3.48
C LYS A 371 32.74 4.30 3.25
N SER A 372 32.29 3.49 4.21
CA SER A 372 30.99 2.84 4.15
C SER A 372 30.30 2.78 5.52
N ASP A 373 29.04 2.38 5.47
CA ASP A 373 28.16 2.08 6.62
C ASP A 373 28.61 0.86 7.45
N VAL A 374 29.63 0.11 7.00
CA VAL A 374 30.19 -1.05 7.71
C VAL A 374 31.22 -0.59 8.76
N TRP A 375 30.76 -0.39 9.98
CA TRP A 375 31.59 0.07 11.10
C TRP A 375 32.15 -1.09 11.94
N GLN A 376 33.46 -1.32 11.88
CA GLN A 376 34.13 -2.39 12.64
C GLN A 376 34.07 -2.16 14.17
N ARG A 377 34.17 -0.90 14.62
CA ARG A 377 34.16 -0.54 16.05
C ARG A 377 32.77 -0.60 16.70
N ASP A 378 31.72 -0.69 15.89
CA ASP A 378 30.31 -0.73 16.29
C ASP A 378 29.54 -1.71 15.39
N PHE A 379 29.90 -3.00 15.51
CA PHE A 379 29.53 -4.04 14.55
C PHE A 379 28.11 -4.61 14.73
N ARG A 380 27.50 -4.47 15.92
CA ARG A 380 26.17 -5.04 16.21
C ARG A 380 25.05 -4.49 15.29
N PRO A 381 24.96 -3.16 15.02
CA PRO A 381 24.04 -2.64 14.01
C PRO A 381 24.31 -3.17 12.59
N VAL A 382 25.57 -3.48 12.25
CA VAL A 382 25.90 -4.08 10.94
C VAL A 382 25.29 -5.47 10.82
N LEU A 383 25.37 -6.29 11.87
CA LEU A 383 24.74 -7.62 11.89
C LEU A 383 23.21 -7.52 11.73
N HIS A 384 22.59 -6.52 12.37
CA HIS A 384 21.16 -6.23 12.19
C HIS A 384 20.83 -5.91 10.72
N GLN A 385 21.60 -5.02 10.09
CA GLN A 385 21.42 -4.66 8.67
C GLN A 385 21.68 -5.84 7.72
N ILE A 386 22.62 -6.73 8.02
CA ILE A 386 22.84 -7.96 7.23
C ILE A 386 21.59 -8.85 7.30
N ARG A 387 21.02 -9.07 8.49
CA ARG A 387 19.78 -9.85 8.66
C ARG A 387 18.62 -9.21 7.89
N TYR A 388 18.45 -7.89 8.01
CA TYR A 388 17.44 -7.14 7.27
C TYR A 388 17.63 -7.25 5.75
N THR A 389 18.87 -7.14 5.27
CA THR A 389 19.21 -7.29 3.85
C THR A 389 18.90 -8.71 3.36
N ALA A 390 19.26 -9.73 4.12
CA ALA A 390 18.95 -11.12 3.79
C ALA A 390 17.43 -11.35 3.73
N TRP A 391 16.65 -10.78 4.65
CA TRP A 391 15.20 -10.82 4.62
C TRP A 391 14.62 -10.11 3.37
N ARG A 392 15.14 -8.93 3.01
CA ARG A 392 14.78 -8.20 1.77
C ARG A 392 15.12 -9.00 0.51
N LEU A 393 16.22 -9.74 0.51
CA LEU A 393 16.60 -10.61 -0.60
C LEU A 393 15.74 -11.89 -0.65
N LYS A 394 15.42 -12.51 0.49
CA LYS A 394 14.51 -13.67 0.59
C LYS A 394 13.13 -13.30 0.07
N THR A 395 12.55 -12.18 0.54
CA THR A 395 11.25 -11.68 0.05
C THR A 395 11.29 -11.39 -1.45
N ARG A 396 12.37 -10.76 -1.95
CA ARG A 396 12.55 -10.52 -3.39
C ARG A 396 12.69 -11.81 -4.21
N TRP A 397 13.38 -12.81 -3.68
CA TRP A 397 13.51 -14.15 -4.28
C TRP A 397 12.19 -14.90 -4.27
N ASN A 398 11.42 -14.81 -3.17
CA ASN A 398 10.07 -15.36 -3.07
C ASN A 398 9.14 -14.71 -4.10
N ARG A 399 9.23 -13.38 -4.31
CA ARG A 399 8.55 -12.70 -5.44
C ARG A 399 9.02 -13.15 -6.82
N ARG A 400 10.18 -13.79 -6.96
CA ARG A 400 10.67 -14.40 -8.21
C ARG A 400 10.16 -15.83 -8.38
N GLN A 401 9.72 -16.50 -7.32
CA GLN A 401 8.92 -17.73 -7.46
C GLN A 401 7.58 -17.36 -8.11
N THR A 402 6.97 -18.29 -8.85
CA THR A 402 5.71 -18.08 -9.56
C THR A 402 4.69 -17.47 -8.61
N PRO A 403 4.26 -16.21 -8.80
CA PRO A 403 3.30 -15.61 -7.88
C PRO A 403 2.01 -16.41 -7.92
N ILE A 404 1.43 -16.58 -6.73
CA ILE A 404 0.20 -17.34 -6.53
C ILE A 404 -0.94 -16.33 -6.64
N PRO A 405 -1.72 -16.36 -7.73
CA PRO A 405 -2.81 -15.42 -7.91
C PRO A 405 -3.95 -15.74 -6.94
N PHE A 406 -4.72 -14.72 -6.61
CA PHE A 406 -5.92 -14.89 -5.79
C PHE A 406 -7.04 -15.63 -6.55
N GLU A 407 -7.23 -15.29 -7.83
CA GLU A 407 -8.28 -15.86 -8.69
C GLU A 407 -7.74 -16.77 -9.80
N SER A 408 -8.60 -17.67 -10.28
CA SER A 408 -8.34 -18.45 -11.49
C SER A 408 -8.28 -17.51 -12.70
N THR A 409 -7.22 -17.61 -13.50
CA THR A 409 -6.99 -16.74 -14.66
C THR A 409 -7.19 -17.48 -15.98
N LEU A 410 -7.71 -16.77 -16.98
CA LEU A 410 -7.90 -17.32 -18.32
C LEU A 410 -6.55 -17.68 -18.95
N THR A 411 -6.47 -18.86 -19.59
CA THR A 411 -5.22 -19.36 -20.18
C THR A 411 -5.34 -19.46 -21.71
N PRO A 412 -4.26 -19.22 -22.48
CA PRO A 412 -4.32 -19.39 -23.94
C PRO A 412 -4.77 -20.79 -24.38
N LYS A 413 -4.43 -21.84 -23.62
CA LYS A 413 -4.90 -23.21 -23.89
C LYS A 413 -6.42 -23.35 -23.77
N ARG A 414 -7.05 -22.59 -22.88
CA ARG A 414 -8.52 -22.57 -22.69
C ARG A 414 -9.25 -21.73 -23.74
N LEU A 415 -8.52 -20.94 -24.55
CA LEU A 415 -9.05 -20.23 -25.72
C LEU A 415 -9.14 -21.14 -26.95
N LEU A 416 -8.32 -22.19 -27.01
CA LEU A 416 -8.36 -23.14 -28.12
C LEU A 416 -9.67 -23.92 -28.07
N PRO A 417 -10.38 -24.07 -29.20
CA PRO A 417 -11.58 -24.89 -29.27
C PRO A 417 -11.23 -26.36 -28.99
N GLY A 418 -11.48 -26.81 -27.75
CA GLY A 418 -11.44 -28.22 -27.36
C GLY A 418 -12.79 -28.91 -27.64
N LEU A 419 -12.73 -30.17 -28.05
CA LEU A 419 -13.80 -31.00 -28.61
C LEU A 419 -14.93 -31.45 -27.65
N GLN A 420 -14.99 -30.97 -26.39
CA GLN A 420 -16.05 -31.40 -25.47
C GLN A 420 -17.20 -30.39 -25.42
N LYS A 421 -18.40 -30.81 -25.86
CA LYS A 421 -19.67 -30.17 -25.49
C LYS A 421 -19.93 -30.48 -24.02
N GLY A 422 -19.71 -29.53 -23.12
CA GLY A 422 -20.23 -29.60 -21.76
C GLY A 422 -21.66 -29.03 -21.70
N ALA A 423 -22.24 -29.02 -20.50
CA ALA A 423 -23.53 -28.41 -20.20
C ALA A 423 -23.33 -27.21 -19.27
N ILE A 424 -24.31 -26.30 -19.24
CA ILE A 424 -24.37 -25.26 -18.19
C ILE A 424 -24.52 -25.98 -16.84
N PRO A 425 -23.80 -25.55 -15.78
CA PRO A 425 -23.89 -26.23 -14.50
C PRO A 425 -25.24 -25.99 -13.85
N GLU A 426 -25.74 -26.98 -13.11
CA GLU A 426 -26.82 -26.77 -12.14
C GLU A 426 -26.37 -25.78 -11.05
N PRO A 427 -27.27 -24.96 -10.48
CA PRO A 427 -28.71 -24.88 -10.77
C PRO A 427 -29.06 -23.90 -11.91
N LEU A 428 -28.09 -23.54 -12.76
CA LEU A 428 -28.28 -22.52 -13.79
C LEU A 428 -28.81 -23.08 -15.12
N GLN A 429 -29.43 -24.26 -15.10
CA GLN A 429 -30.06 -24.87 -16.26
C GLN A 429 -31.52 -24.43 -16.37
N GLY A 430 -31.92 -23.92 -17.55
CA GLY A 430 -33.32 -23.55 -17.83
C GLY A 430 -33.52 -22.10 -18.27
N ASP A 431 -34.77 -21.79 -18.62
CA ASP A 431 -35.19 -20.47 -19.12
C ASP A 431 -35.48 -19.45 -18.00
N ASN A 432 -35.51 -19.92 -16.75
CA ASN A 432 -35.66 -19.14 -15.53
C ASN A 432 -34.34 -18.49 -15.06
N VAL A 433 -33.30 -18.51 -15.89
CA VAL A 433 -32.01 -17.86 -15.59
C VAL A 433 -31.83 -16.61 -16.44
N GLU A 434 -31.59 -15.49 -15.77
CA GLU A 434 -31.18 -14.25 -16.39
C GLU A 434 -29.65 -14.10 -16.32
N TRP A 435 -29.02 -14.08 -17.50
CA TRP A 435 -27.57 -14.04 -17.62
C TRP A 435 -27.07 -12.60 -17.75
N LEU A 436 -26.22 -12.17 -16.81
CA LEU A 436 -25.87 -10.77 -16.59
C LEU A 436 -24.36 -10.56 -16.63
N PHE A 437 -23.94 -9.31 -16.78
CA PHE A 437 -22.54 -8.95 -16.92
C PHE A 437 -21.68 -9.32 -15.70
N CYS A 438 -22.22 -9.19 -14.48
CA CYS A 438 -21.51 -9.61 -13.26
C CYS A 438 -22.49 -9.87 -12.09
N GLY A 439 -21.99 -10.41 -10.99
CA GLY A 439 -22.78 -10.64 -9.77
C GLY A 439 -23.38 -9.35 -9.19
N THR A 440 -22.69 -8.22 -9.33
CA THR A 440 -23.23 -6.91 -8.92
C THR A 440 -24.47 -6.53 -9.72
N VAL A 441 -24.43 -6.72 -11.04
CA VAL A 441 -25.60 -6.48 -11.90
C VAL A 441 -26.74 -7.45 -11.53
N ALA A 442 -26.42 -8.72 -11.22
CA ALA A 442 -27.41 -9.67 -10.73
C ALA A 442 -28.06 -9.25 -9.41
N THR A 443 -27.30 -8.66 -8.49
CA THR A 443 -27.80 -8.11 -7.23
C THR A 443 -28.72 -6.92 -7.47
N TYR A 444 -28.28 -5.96 -8.28
CA TYR A 444 -29.09 -4.80 -8.68
C TYR A 444 -30.42 -5.24 -9.31
N ARG A 445 -30.36 -6.18 -10.26
CA ARG A 445 -31.57 -6.71 -10.94
C ARG A 445 -32.49 -7.45 -9.96
N ALA A 446 -31.94 -8.26 -9.06
CA ALA A 446 -32.73 -8.98 -8.05
C ALA A 446 -33.56 -8.01 -7.20
N ILE A 447 -32.93 -6.94 -6.72
CA ILE A 447 -33.59 -5.94 -5.87
C ILE A 447 -34.66 -5.16 -6.65
N ARG A 448 -34.41 -4.80 -7.91
CA ARG A 448 -35.40 -4.13 -8.77
C ARG A 448 -36.63 -5.02 -9.04
N CYS A 449 -36.47 -6.33 -9.12
CA CYS A 449 -37.57 -7.28 -9.28
C CYS A 449 -38.48 -7.40 -8.06
N LEU A 450 -38.04 -6.93 -6.88
CA LEU A 450 -38.86 -6.94 -5.67
C LEU A 450 -39.96 -5.87 -5.69
N HIS A 451 -39.84 -4.84 -6.55
CA HIS A 451 -40.76 -3.70 -6.59
C HIS A 451 -40.97 -3.04 -5.21
N LEU A 452 -39.88 -2.88 -4.46
CA LEU A 452 -39.92 -2.29 -3.12
C LEU A 452 -40.44 -0.84 -3.18
N GLU A 453 -41.22 -0.46 -2.17
CA GLU A 453 -41.74 0.89 -1.99
C GLU A 453 -41.08 1.59 -0.79
N GLU A 454 -41.29 2.90 -0.68
CA GLU A 454 -40.78 3.68 0.43
C GLU A 454 -41.30 3.14 1.77
N GLY A 455 -40.38 2.83 2.69
CA GLY A 455 -40.70 2.29 4.01
C GLY A 455 -40.83 0.76 4.07
N ASP A 456 -40.71 0.05 2.94
CA ASP A 456 -40.45 -1.39 2.97
C ASP A 456 -39.08 -1.68 3.58
N VAL A 457 -38.98 -2.83 4.26
CA VAL A 457 -37.75 -3.25 4.96
C VAL A 457 -37.20 -4.53 4.35
N VAL A 458 -35.91 -4.49 4.01
CA VAL A 458 -35.11 -5.66 3.65
C VAL A 458 -34.19 -6.02 4.81
N LEU A 459 -34.30 -7.26 5.30
CA LEU A 459 -33.41 -7.80 6.33
C LEU A 459 -32.15 -8.36 5.69
N MET A 460 -30.98 -7.88 6.12
CA MET A 460 -29.68 -8.21 5.52
C MET A 460 -28.64 -8.53 6.61
N PRO A 461 -27.57 -9.29 6.33
CA PRO A 461 -26.54 -9.55 7.33
C PRO A 461 -25.72 -8.29 7.62
N ASP A 462 -25.32 -8.10 8.89
CA ASP A 462 -24.42 -7.03 9.31
C ASP A 462 -22.94 -7.24 8.89
N TYR A 463 -22.59 -8.42 8.38
CA TYR A 463 -21.30 -8.73 7.75
C TYR A 463 -21.48 -8.96 6.25
N ASN A 464 -21.18 -7.95 5.43
CA ASN A 464 -21.59 -7.91 4.04
C ASN A 464 -20.57 -7.14 3.18
N CYS A 465 -20.71 -7.17 1.85
CA CYS A 465 -19.79 -6.47 0.95
C CYS A 465 -20.17 -5.00 0.71
N GLY A 466 -21.45 -4.68 0.88
CA GLY A 466 -22.01 -3.33 0.79
C GLY A 466 -22.81 -3.08 -0.48
N ILE A 467 -22.54 -3.80 -1.58
CA ILE A 467 -23.21 -3.53 -2.85
C ILE A 467 -24.69 -3.91 -2.85
N GLU A 468 -25.02 -4.99 -2.15
CA GLU A 468 -26.39 -5.41 -1.88
C GLU A 468 -27.16 -4.41 -1.02
N VAL A 469 -26.47 -3.72 -0.10
CA VAL A 469 -27.05 -2.66 0.74
C VAL A 469 -27.37 -1.46 -0.13
N GLU A 470 -26.41 -1.01 -0.94
CA GLU A 470 -26.59 0.12 -1.85
C GLU A 470 -27.74 -0.13 -2.83
N GLY A 471 -27.88 -1.36 -3.33
CA GLY A 471 -29.00 -1.72 -4.21
C GLY A 471 -30.38 -1.52 -3.58
N VAL A 472 -30.52 -1.79 -2.28
CA VAL A 472 -31.77 -1.58 -1.55
C VAL A 472 -32.02 -0.09 -1.31
N LEU A 473 -30.97 0.66 -0.98
CA LEU A 473 -31.05 2.11 -0.78
C LEU A 473 -31.43 2.85 -2.07
N GLU A 474 -30.81 2.51 -3.21
CA GLU A 474 -31.17 3.08 -4.51
C GLU A 474 -32.61 2.73 -4.94
N ALA A 475 -33.16 1.61 -4.44
CA ALA A 475 -34.57 1.25 -4.65
C ALA A 475 -35.54 2.07 -3.79
N GLY A 476 -35.05 2.90 -2.86
CA GLY A 476 -35.87 3.71 -1.95
C GLY A 476 -36.38 2.97 -0.71
N ALA A 477 -35.89 1.73 -0.48
CA ALA A 477 -36.29 0.90 0.65
C ALA A 477 -35.32 1.03 1.83
N ARG A 478 -35.77 0.60 3.02
CA ARG A 478 -34.96 0.61 4.24
C ARG A 478 -34.25 -0.73 4.43
N VAL A 479 -32.99 -0.69 4.83
CA VAL A 479 -32.24 -1.87 5.25
C VAL A 479 -32.28 -1.99 6.77
N GLU A 480 -32.57 -3.18 7.27
CA GLU A 480 -32.34 -3.53 8.68
C GLU A 480 -31.38 -4.72 8.75
N PHE A 481 -30.35 -4.60 9.60
CA PHE A 481 -29.31 -5.61 9.67
C PHE A 481 -29.60 -6.65 10.75
N TYR A 482 -29.49 -7.94 10.46
CA TYR A 482 -29.45 -9.01 11.47
C TYR A 482 -28.00 -9.44 11.72
N LYS A 483 -27.74 -10.03 12.90
CA LYS A 483 -26.38 -10.38 13.34
C LYS A 483 -25.80 -11.59 12.61
N VAL A 484 -24.53 -11.48 12.23
CA VAL A 484 -23.66 -12.61 11.84
C VAL A 484 -22.70 -12.93 12.97
N ARG A 485 -22.55 -14.22 13.24
CA ARG A 485 -21.68 -14.74 14.31
C ARG A 485 -20.22 -14.88 13.85
N ARG A 486 -19.29 -15.06 14.78
CA ARG A 486 -17.84 -15.19 14.51
C ARG A 486 -17.46 -16.40 13.65
N ASP A 487 -18.33 -17.40 13.55
CA ASP A 487 -18.19 -18.55 12.66
C ASP A 487 -18.83 -18.31 11.27
N ALA A 488 -19.24 -17.06 11.00
CA ALA A 488 -19.98 -16.62 9.83
C ALA A 488 -21.38 -17.25 9.67
N SER A 489 -21.94 -17.85 10.73
CA SER A 489 -23.34 -18.28 10.74
C SER A 489 -24.29 -17.10 11.02
N ILE A 490 -25.52 -17.19 10.50
CA ILE A 490 -26.58 -16.23 10.76
C ILE A 490 -27.14 -16.43 12.17
N ASP A 491 -27.35 -15.34 12.92
CA ASP A 491 -28.13 -15.37 14.16
C ASP A 491 -29.64 -15.39 13.85
N VAL A 492 -30.18 -16.59 13.66
CA VAL A 492 -31.58 -16.82 13.27
C VAL A 492 -32.57 -16.19 14.26
N GLU A 493 -32.27 -16.20 15.55
CA GLU A 493 -33.13 -15.58 16.57
C GLU A 493 -33.15 -14.06 16.47
N ASP A 494 -32.01 -13.44 16.15
CA ASP A 494 -31.95 -12.00 15.90
C ASP A 494 -32.69 -11.60 14.62
N LEU A 495 -32.52 -12.39 13.55
CA LEU A 495 -33.27 -12.23 12.31
C LEU A 495 -34.78 -12.30 12.58
N LYS A 496 -35.25 -13.31 13.31
CA LYS A 496 -36.66 -13.50 13.65
C LYS A 496 -37.24 -12.35 14.47
N ARG A 497 -36.47 -11.81 15.44
CA ARG A 497 -36.90 -10.64 16.25
C ARG A 497 -37.05 -9.36 15.43
N LYS A 498 -36.34 -9.24 14.31
CA LYS A 498 -36.35 -8.06 13.44
C LYS A 498 -37.42 -8.12 12.34
N VAL A 499 -38.13 -9.25 12.22
CA VAL A 499 -39.27 -9.33 11.31
C VAL A 499 -40.40 -8.44 11.84
N THR A 500 -40.85 -7.49 11.03
CA THR A 500 -41.96 -6.58 11.31
C THR A 500 -43.00 -6.65 10.20
N SER A 501 -44.14 -5.98 10.36
CA SER A 501 -45.14 -5.84 9.29
C SER A 501 -44.64 -5.09 8.06
N ARG A 502 -43.53 -4.35 8.18
CA ARG A 502 -42.85 -3.66 7.07
C ARG A 502 -41.80 -4.52 6.38
N THR A 503 -41.41 -5.65 6.96
CA THR A 503 -40.43 -6.55 6.35
C THR A 503 -41.03 -7.21 5.12
N LYS A 504 -40.34 -7.10 3.98
CA LYS A 504 -40.74 -7.71 2.71
C LYS A 504 -39.80 -8.81 2.26
N THR A 505 -38.52 -8.66 2.56
CA THR A 505 -37.47 -9.51 2.01
C THR A 505 -36.43 -9.86 3.07
N VAL A 506 -35.97 -11.09 3.04
CA VAL A 506 -34.78 -11.55 3.76
C VAL A 506 -33.71 -11.86 2.73
N PHE A 507 -32.55 -11.25 2.88
CA PHE A 507 -31.38 -11.46 2.03
C PHE A 507 -30.33 -12.24 2.83
N ILE A 508 -29.89 -13.38 2.31
CA ILE A 508 -28.88 -14.22 2.98
C ILE A 508 -27.64 -14.40 2.12
N ILE A 509 -26.48 -14.55 2.76
CA ILE A 509 -25.21 -14.79 2.06
C ILE A 509 -24.65 -16.15 2.45
N HIS A 510 -24.36 -16.99 1.46
CA HIS A 510 -23.63 -18.24 1.65
C HIS A 510 -22.11 -17.98 1.65
N TYR A 511 -21.57 -17.51 2.78
CA TYR A 511 -20.15 -17.15 2.90
C TYR A 511 -19.22 -18.29 2.49
N PHE A 512 -18.22 -17.97 1.66
CA PHE A 512 -17.20 -18.90 1.17
C PHE A 512 -17.72 -20.16 0.46
N GLY A 513 -19.02 -20.22 0.14
CA GLY A 513 -19.68 -21.37 -0.43
C GLY A 513 -20.28 -22.33 0.61
N PHE A 514 -20.25 -22.00 1.89
CA PHE A 514 -20.83 -22.82 2.95
C PHE A 514 -22.33 -22.49 3.13
N PRO A 515 -23.19 -23.51 3.31
CA PRO A 515 -24.62 -23.31 3.53
C PRO A 515 -24.89 -22.60 4.85
N GLN A 516 -25.90 -21.73 4.85
CA GLN A 516 -26.49 -21.19 6.09
C GLN A 516 -27.61 -22.13 6.55
N ASP A 517 -28.23 -21.87 7.69
CA ASP A 517 -29.42 -22.60 8.17
C ASP A 517 -30.67 -22.25 7.32
N VAL A 518 -30.60 -22.60 6.04
CA VAL A 518 -31.55 -22.19 5.01
C VAL A 518 -32.92 -22.82 5.25
N GLU A 519 -33.00 -23.98 5.89
CA GLU A 519 -34.27 -24.61 6.24
C GLU A 519 -35.04 -23.81 7.28
N GLU A 520 -34.38 -23.35 8.35
CA GLU A 520 -35.03 -22.53 9.36
C GLU A 520 -35.39 -21.14 8.82
N ILE A 521 -34.51 -20.54 8.01
CA ILE A 521 -34.78 -19.27 7.32
C ILE A 521 -35.97 -19.42 6.36
N LEU A 522 -36.09 -20.55 5.66
CA LEU A 522 -37.24 -20.86 4.81
C LEU A 522 -38.54 -20.99 5.61
N LYS A 523 -38.50 -21.60 6.80
CA LYS A 523 -39.69 -21.66 7.67
C LYS A 523 -40.12 -20.27 8.11
N ILE A 524 -39.17 -19.41 8.48
CA ILE A 524 -39.45 -18.03 8.88
C ILE A 524 -40.07 -17.25 7.70
N THR A 525 -39.38 -17.22 6.56
CA THR A 525 -39.83 -16.45 5.38
C THR A 525 -41.21 -16.90 4.91
N LYS A 526 -41.48 -18.22 4.85
CA LYS A 526 -42.81 -18.73 4.50
C LYS A 526 -43.89 -18.38 5.54
N SER A 527 -43.57 -18.45 6.83
CA SER A 527 -44.54 -18.14 7.90
C SER A 527 -44.99 -16.67 7.87
N TYR A 528 -44.11 -15.78 7.45
CA TYR A 528 -44.37 -14.34 7.37
C TYR A 528 -44.66 -13.84 5.95
N GLY A 529 -44.69 -14.72 4.94
CA GLY A 529 -44.91 -14.35 3.54
C GLY A 529 -43.82 -13.44 2.95
N LEU A 530 -42.58 -13.60 3.39
CA LEU A 530 -41.42 -12.80 2.96
C LEU A 530 -40.74 -13.44 1.75
N THR A 531 -40.22 -12.62 0.84
CA THR A 531 -39.33 -13.08 -0.22
C THR A 531 -37.96 -13.43 0.34
N LEU A 532 -37.40 -14.57 -0.05
CA LEU A 532 -36.03 -14.96 0.28
C LEU A 532 -35.11 -14.76 -0.93
N ILE A 533 -34.05 -13.97 -0.76
CA ILE A 533 -32.95 -13.86 -1.72
C ILE A 533 -31.73 -14.63 -1.19
N GLU A 534 -31.23 -15.59 -1.99
CA GLU A 534 -29.96 -16.27 -1.75
C GLU A 534 -28.83 -15.58 -2.53
N ASP A 535 -27.86 -14.99 -1.83
CA ASP A 535 -26.58 -14.63 -2.44
C ASP A 535 -25.65 -15.85 -2.47
N CYS A 536 -25.60 -16.45 -3.66
CA CYS A 536 -24.76 -17.57 -4.04
C CYS A 536 -23.52 -17.13 -4.83
N ALA A 537 -23.09 -15.86 -4.72
CA ALA A 537 -21.89 -15.38 -5.40
C ALA A 537 -20.63 -16.21 -5.04
N HIS A 538 -20.60 -16.84 -3.86
CA HIS A 538 -19.51 -17.72 -3.41
C HIS A 538 -19.83 -19.21 -3.55
N ALA A 539 -21.05 -19.56 -3.98
CA ALA A 539 -21.64 -20.89 -3.79
C ALA A 539 -22.06 -21.59 -5.09
N LEU A 540 -21.46 -21.23 -6.24
CA LEU A 540 -21.88 -21.69 -7.57
C LEU A 540 -22.10 -23.20 -7.70
N TYR A 541 -21.31 -24.03 -7.00
CA TYR A 541 -21.43 -25.49 -7.05
C TYR A 541 -21.75 -26.12 -5.69
N SER A 542 -22.03 -25.32 -4.67
CA SER A 542 -22.26 -25.85 -3.34
C SER A 542 -23.67 -26.40 -3.20
N MET A 543 -23.79 -27.48 -2.43
CA MET A 543 -25.04 -28.15 -2.14
C MET A 543 -25.28 -28.21 -0.63
N HIS A 544 -26.55 -28.29 -0.25
CA HIS A 544 -27.02 -28.61 1.08
C HIS A 544 -28.09 -29.71 0.95
N GLN A 545 -27.86 -30.85 1.63
CA GLN A 545 -28.78 -32.01 1.61
C GLN A 545 -29.26 -32.37 0.18
N ASP A 546 -28.31 -32.65 -0.72
CA ASP A 546 -28.55 -33.03 -2.12
C ASP A 546 -29.24 -32.00 -3.02
N ARG A 547 -29.47 -30.77 -2.52
CA ARG A 547 -29.98 -29.65 -3.32
C ARG A 547 -28.92 -28.57 -3.48
N TYR A 548 -28.82 -27.99 -4.67
CA TYR A 548 -27.91 -26.87 -4.90
C TYR A 548 -28.33 -25.64 -4.10
N LEU A 549 -27.36 -24.95 -3.51
CA LEU A 549 -27.56 -23.62 -2.97
C LEU A 549 -28.02 -22.68 -4.09
N GLY A 550 -28.95 -21.79 -3.76
CA GLY A 550 -29.65 -20.97 -4.74
C GLY A 550 -30.94 -21.60 -5.27
N THR A 551 -31.32 -22.81 -4.86
CA THR A 551 -32.63 -23.43 -5.20
C THR A 551 -33.66 -23.38 -4.08
N PHE A 552 -33.35 -22.70 -2.98
CA PHE A 552 -34.16 -22.65 -1.77
C PHE A 552 -35.03 -21.40 -1.73
N GLY A 553 -34.43 -20.23 -1.95
CA GLY A 553 -35.09 -18.93 -1.97
C GLY A 553 -35.86 -18.68 -3.26
N ASP A 554 -36.55 -17.55 -3.32
CA ASP A 554 -37.36 -17.15 -4.48
C ASP A 554 -36.49 -16.62 -5.63
N LEU A 555 -35.41 -15.91 -5.27
CA LEU A 555 -34.40 -15.37 -6.18
C LEU A 555 -33.00 -15.73 -5.70
N SER A 556 -32.09 -16.00 -6.63
CA SER A 556 -30.71 -16.35 -6.28
C SER A 556 -29.69 -15.68 -7.18
N ILE A 557 -28.64 -15.15 -6.57
CA ILE A 557 -27.61 -14.34 -7.22
C ILE A 557 -26.32 -15.16 -7.34
N PHE A 558 -25.72 -15.19 -8.52
CA PHE A 558 -24.47 -15.90 -8.77
C PHE A 558 -23.43 -14.99 -9.43
N SER A 559 -22.17 -15.20 -9.05
CA SER A 559 -21.00 -14.54 -9.65
C SER A 559 -20.09 -15.58 -10.28
N ILE A 560 -20.21 -15.78 -11.58
CA ILE A 560 -19.51 -16.85 -12.31
C ILE A 560 -18.00 -16.68 -12.23
N ARG A 561 -17.54 -15.44 -12.27
CA ARG A 561 -16.11 -15.04 -12.33
C ARG A 561 -15.33 -15.41 -11.06
N LYS A 562 -16.00 -15.45 -9.91
CA LYS A 562 -15.36 -15.80 -8.63
C LYS A 562 -14.89 -17.26 -8.63
N THR A 563 -15.63 -18.13 -9.32
CA THR A 563 -15.34 -19.57 -9.35
C THR A 563 -14.60 -19.99 -10.62
N LEU A 564 -14.98 -19.42 -11.77
CA LEU A 564 -14.49 -19.80 -13.09
C LEU A 564 -13.69 -18.68 -13.77
N PRO A 565 -12.66 -19.01 -14.57
CA PRO A 565 -11.86 -18.03 -15.28
C PRO A 565 -12.58 -17.53 -16.54
N VAL A 566 -13.66 -16.79 -16.33
CA VAL A 566 -14.41 -16.06 -17.37
C VAL A 566 -14.10 -14.56 -17.25
N THR A 567 -14.31 -13.81 -18.32
CA THR A 567 -14.00 -12.37 -18.34
C THR A 567 -15.13 -11.54 -17.74
N ASP A 568 -16.36 -11.98 -17.95
CA ASP A 568 -17.60 -11.46 -17.40
C ASP A 568 -18.50 -12.63 -16.94
N GLY A 569 -19.54 -12.32 -16.17
CA GLY A 569 -20.59 -13.28 -15.82
C GLY A 569 -21.15 -13.13 -14.42
N GLY A 570 -22.44 -12.84 -14.37
CA GLY A 570 -23.34 -13.09 -13.25
C GLY A 570 -24.59 -13.82 -13.74
N ALA A 571 -25.36 -14.37 -12.80
CA ALA A 571 -26.66 -14.93 -13.10
C ALA A 571 -27.65 -14.60 -11.99
N LEU A 572 -28.89 -14.30 -12.38
CA LEU A 572 -30.04 -14.21 -11.50
C LEU A 572 -30.97 -15.37 -11.84
N LEU A 573 -31.15 -16.27 -10.88
CA LEU A 573 -32.03 -17.43 -10.98
C LEU A 573 -33.37 -17.10 -10.32
N PHE A 574 -34.47 -17.39 -11.03
CA PHE A 574 -35.83 -17.26 -10.53
C PHE A 574 -36.36 -18.66 -10.18
N ASN A 575 -36.63 -18.92 -8.89
CA ASN A 575 -37.22 -20.19 -8.44
C ASN A 575 -38.76 -20.11 -8.35
N THR A 576 -39.34 -18.95 -8.64
CA THR A 576 -40.78 -18.74 -8.76
C THR A 576 -41.32 -19.28 -10.09
N LYS A 577 -42.61 -19.66 -10.13
CA LYS A 577 -43.24 -20.23 -11.34
C LYS A 577 -43.31 -19.26 -12.53
N GLU A 578 -43.31 -17.96 -12.26
CA GLU A 578 -43.31 -16.91 -13.29
C GLU A 578 -42.12 -15.97 -13.07
N ARG A 579 -41.42 -15.66 -14.17
CA ARG A 579 -40.33 -14.69 -14.22
C ARG A 579 -40.93 -13.30 -14.48
N PRO A 580 -40.73 -12.30 -13.60
CA PRO A 580 -41.13 -10.92 -13.85
C PRO A 580 -40.50 -10.40 -15.16
N LYS A 581 -41.27 -9.64 -15.95
CA LYS A 581 -40.72 -8.93 -17.11
C LYS A 581 -39.87 -7.76 -16.63
N GLY A 582 -38.55 -7.93 -16.58
CA GLY A 582 -37.60 -6.86 -16.29
C GLY A 582 -37.29 -5.99 -17.50
N ASP A 583 -36.54 -4.90 -17.26
CA ASP A 583 -36.07 -4.01 -18.33
C ASP A 583 -35.23 -4.76 -19.38
N PRO A 584 -35.27 -4.35 -20.66
CA PRO A 584 -34.50 -5.01 -21.71
C PRO A 584 -33.00 -4.97 -21.42
N LEU A 585 -32.35 -6.11 -21.65
CA LEU A 585 -30.91 -6.26 -21.46
C LEU A 585 -30.16 -6.17 -22.79
N LEU A 586 -29.02 -5.49 -22.79
CA LEU A 586 -28.14 -5.29 -23.94
C LEU A 586 -27.07 -6.38 -24.04
N ASN A 587 -26.72 -6.78 -25.26
CA ASN A 587 -25.56 -7.63 -25.48
C ASN A 587 -24.28 -6.77 -25.45
N PRO A 588 -23.22 -7.20 -24.74
CA PRO A 588 -21.94 -6.49 -24.77
C PRO A 588 -21.38 -6.48 -26.21
N SER A 589 -20.74 -5.36 -26.59
CA SER A 589 -20.15 -5.22 -27.92
C SER A 589 -19.00 -6.23 -28.11
N ARG A 590 -18.82 -6.73 -29.34
CA ARG A 590 -17.72 -7.67 -29.67
C ARG A 590 -16.34 -7.08 -29.35
N ILE A 591 -16.20 -5.76 -29.46
CA ILE A 591 -14.96 -5.02 -29.14
C ILE A 591 -14.71 -5.05 -27.63
N ASN A 592 -15.74 -4.77 -26.82
CA ASN A 592 -15.64 -4.81 -25.35
C ASN A 592 -15.31 -6.23 -24.86
N THR A 593 -15.95 -7.26 -25.43
CA THR A 593 -15.63 -8.66 -25.11
C THR A 593 -14.20 -9.01 -25.50
N ALA A 594 -13.73 -8.65 -26.70
CA ALA A 594 -12.35 -8.92 -27.13
C ALA A 594 -11.33 -8.25 -26.21
N ARG A 595 -11.62 -7.03 -25.77
CA ARG A 595 -10.79 -6.27 -24.83
C ARG A 595 -10.66 -6.97 -23.48
N GLU A 596 -11.78 -7.39 -22.88
CA GLU A 596 -11.74 -8.08 -21.58
C GLU A 596 -10.98 -9.42 -21.63
N ILE A 597 -11.01 -10.12 -22.78
CA ILE A 597 -10.20 -11.32 -23.03
C ILE A 597 -8.72 -10.97 -23.02
N ILE A 598 -8.34 -9.94 -23.76
CA ILE A 598 -6.96 -9.47 -23.86
C ILE A 598 -6.44 -9.06 -22.47
N ASP A 599 -7.23 -8.33 -21.71
CA ASP A 599 -6.87 -7.89 -20.35
C ASP A 599 -6.73 -9.07 -19.40
N SER A 600 -7.66 -10.02 -19.44
CA SER A 600 -7.63 -11.21 -18.57
C SER A 600 -6.45 -12.14 -18.88
N VAL A 601 -6.05 -12.25 -20.15
CA VAL A 601 -4.83 -12.98 -20.57
C VAL A 601 -3.57 -12.19 -20.24
N GLY A 602 -3.59 -10.86 -20.42
CA GLY A 602 -2.51 -9.93 -20.13
C GLY A 602 -2.12 -9.91 -18.65
N ARG A 603 -3.11 -9.81 -17.76
CA ARG A 603 -2.96 -9.90 -16.29
C ARG A 603 -2.17 -11.14 -15.89
N ARG A 604 -2.48 -12.29 -16.49
CA ARG A 604 -1.74 -13.54 -16.23
C ARG A 604 -0.28 -13.50 -16.68
N GLY A 605 0.02 -12.87 -17.81
CA GLY A 605 1.39 -12.70 -18.32
C GLY A 605 2.24 -11.79 -17.44
N GLU A 606 1.62 -10.78 -16.81
CA GLU A 606 2.24 -9.90 -15.83
C GLU A 606 2.46 -10.58 -14.49
N ILE A 607 1.44 -11.29 -13.98
CA ILE A 607 1.53 -12.07 -12.76
C ILE A 607 2.62 -13.14 -12.92
N ARG A 608 2.52 -14.08 -13.87
CA ARG A 608 3.49 -15.20 -13.98
C ARG A 608 4.86 -14.85 -14.56
N LYS A 609 5.18 -13.57 -14.84
CA LYS A 609 6.47 -13.09 -15.39
C LYS A 609 7.01 -13.86 -16.60
N ASN A 610 6.13 -14.50 -17.39
CA ASN A 610 6.54 -15.41 -18.46
C ASN A 610 6.78 -14.64 -19.77
N ILE A 611 8.04 -14.56 -20.21
CA ILE A 611 8.51 -13.69 -21.32
C ILE A 611 7.76 -13.97 -22.65
N TRP A 612 7.43 -15.24 -22.93
CA TRP A 612 6.72 -15.64 -24.15
C TRP A 612 5.25 -15.19 -24.16
N ILE A 613 4.57 -15.26 -23.01
CA ILE A 613 3.18 -14.81 -22.83
C ILE A 613 3.13 -13.27 -22.82
N ARG A 614 4.16 -12.62 -22.28
CA ARG A 614 4.34 -11.17 -22.35
C ARG A 614 4.46 -10.67 -23.79
N GLY A 615 5.24 -11.36 -24.64
CA GLY A 615 5.42 -10.99 -26.04
C GLY A 615 4.12 -11.10 -26.87
N THR A 616 3.42 -12.23 -26.75
CA THR A 616 2.14 -12.46 -27.45
C THR A 616 1.00 -11.59 -26.91
N GLY A 617 0.89 -11.43 -25.58
CA GLY A 617 -0.07 -10.53 -24.95
C GLY A 617 0.19 -9.05 -25.22
N ARG A 618 1.44 -8.64 -25.47
CA ARG A 618 1.80 -7.28 -25.90
C ARG A 618 1.43 -7.05 -27.37
N LEU A 619 1.69 -8.02 -28.25
CA LEU A 619 1.28 -7.97 -29.66
C LEU A 619 -0.24 -7.91 -29.82
N LEU A 620 -0.98 -8.71 -29.05
CA LEU A 620 -2.46 -8.69 -29.04
C LEU A 620 -3.01 -7.38 -28.45
N ARG A 621 -2.41 -6.84 -27.38
CA ARG A 621 -2.77 -5.52 -26.83
C ARG A 621 -2.49 -4.39 -27.82
N MET A 622 -1.34 -4.39 -28.48
CA MET A 622 -1.00 -3.40 -29.51
C MET A 622 -1.94 -3.47 -30.71
N ALA A 623 -2.33 -4.68 -31.15
CA ALA A 623 -3.30 -4.86 -32.23
C ALA A 623 -4.72 -4.40 -31.85
N ALA A 624 -5.12 -4.54 -30.58
CA ALA A 624 -6.40 -4.05 -30.09
C ALA A 624 -6.39 -2.54 -29.76
N HIS A 625 -5.27 -1.98 -29.30
CA HIS A 625 -5.08 -0.54 -29.07
C HIS A 625 -5.11 0.27 -30.38
N GLY A 626 -4.73 -0.32 -31.51
CA GLY A 626 -4.87 0.32 -32.83
C GLY A 626 -6.31 0.50 -33.31
N LEU A 627 -7.31 -0.10 -32.63
CA LEU A 627 -8.72 -0.07 -33.03
C LEU A 627 -9.65 0.68 -32.07
N THR A 628 -9.26 0.91 -30.82
CA THR A 628 -10.04 1.71 -29.85
C THR A 628 -9.14 2.23 -28.72
N SER A 629 -9.03 3.55 -28.59
CA SER A 629 -8.33 4.23 -27.49
C SER A 629 -9.15 4.21 -26.19
N GLY A 630 -8.49 4.01 -25.05
CA GLY A 630 -9.00 4.47 -23.74
C GLY A 630 -9.73 3.46 -22.84
N TYR A 631 -9.15 2.29 -22.56
CA TYR A 631 -9.72 1.43 -21.51
C TYR A 631 -8.73 0.39 -20.95
N ASP A 632 -8.62 0.33 -19.62
CA ASP A 632 -7.74 -0.57 -18.87
C ASP A 632 -8.56 -1.55 -17.98
N GLY A 633 -8.29 -2.85 -18.10
CA GLY A 633 -8.98 -3.92 -17.36
C GLY A 633 -8.66 -3.99 -15.87
N ALA A 634 -7.64 -3.26 -15.38
CA ALA A 634 -7.40 -3.06 -13.94
C ALA A 634 -8.50 -2.22 -13.28
N ARG A 635 -9.04 -1.23 -14.01
CA ARG A 635 -10.17 -0.38 -13.63
C ARG A 635 -11.42 -1.22 -13.40
N LEU A 636 -11.70 -2.20 -14.26
CA LEU A 636 -12.86 -3.09 -14.10
C LEU A 636 -12.81 -3.86 -12.77
N ALA A 637 -11.65 -4.40 -12.39
CA ALA A 637 -11.51 -5.16 -11.15
C ALA A 637 -11.62 -4.28 -9.89
N SER A 638 -11.22 -3.00 -9.93
CA SER A 638 -11.47 -2.05 -8.84
C SER A 638 -12.93 -1.54 -8.83
N GLU A 639 -13.51 -1.27 -10.00
CA GLU A 639 -14.92 -0.88 -10.21
C GLU A 639 -15.94 -1.94 -9.76
N LEU A 640 -15.51 -3.21 -9.65
CA LEU A 640 -16.35 -4.33 -9.21
C LEU A 640 -16.19 -4.67 -7.72
N GLY A 641 -15.26 -3.99 -7.03
CA GLY A 641 -15.01 -4.11 -5.59
C GLY A 641 -15.40 -2.87 -4.78
N SER A 642 -16.01 -1.87 -5.42
CA SER A 642 -16.63 -0.72 -4.74
C SER A 642 -17.86 -1.15 -3.95
N GLN A 643 -18.19 -0.39 -2.89
CA GLN A 643 -19.44 -0.57 -2.15
C GLN A 643 -20.64 0.09 -2.86
N ASP A 644 -20.40 0.78 -3.98
CA ASP A 644 -21.40 1.48 -4.78
C ASP A 644 -21.38 1.06 -6.26
N PHE A 645 -22.39 1.48 -7.03
CA PHE A 645 -22.54 1.17 -8.45
C PHE A 645 -21.80 2.12 -9.39
N SER A 646 -21.03 3.10 -8.90
CA SER A 646 -20.44 4.18 -9.72
C SER A 646 -19.61 3.64 -10.89
N GLY A 647 -18.75 2.64 -10.62
CA GLY A 647 -17.88 2.00 -11.60
C GLY A 647 -18.59 1.15 -12.67
N ILE A 648 -19.86 0.81 -12.48
CA ILE A 648 -20.60 -0.06 -13.39
C ILE A 648 -21.93 0.52 -13.87
N ARG A 649 -22.28 1.76 -13.50
CA ARG A 649 -23.59 2.35 -13.77
C ARG A 649 -23.98 2.31 -15.26
N GLY A 650 -23.03 2.52 -16.17
CA GLY A 650 -23.24 2.41 -17.63
C GLY A 650 -23.36 0.98 -18.18
N ARG A 651 -23.37 -0.04 -17.31
CA ARG A 651 -23.40 -1.48 -17.67
C ARG A 651 -24.40 -2.29 -16.84
N LEU A 652 -25.27 -1.63 -16.07
CA LEU A 652 -26.30 -2.28 -15.24
C LEU A 652 -27.34 -3.05 -16.06
N ASP A 653 -27.41 -2.82 -17.36
CA ASP A 653 -28.31 -3.47 -18.32
C ASP A 653 -27.58 -4.48 -19.24
N TRP A 654 -26.31 -4.79 -18.99
CA TRP A 654 -25.54 -5.69 -19.86
C TRP A 654 -25.72 -7.17 -19.49
N LYS A 655 -25.81 -8.00 -20.54
CA LYS A 655 -25.76 -9.47 -20.46
C LYS A 655 -24.32 -9.97 -20.31
N ILE A 656 -24.19 -11.23 -19.88
CA ILE A 656 -22.94 -11.98 -20.05
C ILE A 656 -22.54 -12.03 -21.54
N SER A 657 -21.24 -11.99 -21.86
CA SER A 657 -20.81 -12.17 -23.24
C SER A 657 -21.05 -13.60 -23.72
N SER A 658 -21.26 -13.74 -25.04
CA SER A 658 -21.34 -15.05 -25.69
C SER A 658 -20.04 -15.85 -25.54
N PHE A 659 -18.91 -15.16 -25.38
CA PHE A 659 -17.61 -15.76 -25.10
C PHE A 659 -17.57 -16.43 -23.72
N SER A 660 -17.85 -15.69 -22.64
CA SER A 660 -17.88 -16.26 -21.29
C SER A 660 -18.95 -17.33 -21.14
N LYS A 661 -20.12 -17.15 -21.78
CA LYS A 661 -21.17 -18.18 -21.82
C LYS A 661 -20.70 -19.44 -22.55
N GLY A 662 -19.95 -19.28 -23.64
CA GLY A 662 -19.31 -20.38 -24.37
C GLY A 662 -18.27 -21.11 -23.52
N LEU A 663 -17.43 -20.38 -22.78
CA LEU A 663 -16.46 -20.97 -21.85
C LEU A 663 -17.14 -21.73 -20.71
N LEU A 664 -18.19 -21.15 -20.13
CA LEU A 664 -19.00 -21.77 -19.10
C LEU A 664 -19.47 -23.15 -19.58
N SER A 665 -20.09 -23.24 -20.76
CA SER A 665 -20.60 -24.51 -21.32
C SER A 665 -19.54 -25.55 -21.69
N ARG A 666 -18.26 -25.19 -21.71
CA ARG A 666 -17.14 -26.09 -22.08
C ARG A 666 -16.24 -26.43 -20.90
N THR A 667 -16.57 -25.94 -19.71
CA THR A 667 -15.76 -26.14 -18.52
C THR A 667 -16.03 -27.51 -17.91
N ASN A 668 -14.97 -28.21 -17.47
CA ASN A 668 -15.13 -29.41 -16.65
C ASN A 668 -15.54 -29.01 -15.22
N HIS A 669 -16.83 -28.83 -15.00
CA HIS A 669 -17.39 -28.39 -13.71
C HIS A 669 -17.05 -29.36 -12.58
N GLY A 670 -17.22 -30.67 -12.78
CA GLY A 670 -16.88 -31.68 -11.78
C GLY A 670 -15.40 -31.61 -11.36
N GLY A 671 -14.48 -31.47 -12.33
CA GLY A 671 -13.06 -31.28 -12.04
C GLY A 671 -12.74 -30.00 -11.26
N VAL A 672 -13.47 -28.91 -11.50
CA VAL A 672 -13.34 -27.67 -10.70
C VAL A 672 -13.74 -27.91 -9.25
N VAL A 673 -14.87 -28.59 -9.03
CA VAL A 673 -15.37 -28.91 -7.69
C VAL A 673 -14.38 -29.81 -6.95
N THR A 674 -13.96 -30.91 -7.57
CA THR A 674 -13.00 -31.85 -6.99
C THR A 674 -11.72 -31.13 -6.58
N ARG A 675 -11.13 -30.33 -7.49
CA ARG A 675 -9.84 -29.71 -7.22
C ARG A 675 -9.91 -28.65 -6.12
N ARG A 676 -10.99 -27.86 -6.05
CA ARG A 676 -11.19 -26.87 -4.98
C ARG A 676 -11.35 -27.55 -3.61
N ARG A 677 -12.10 -28.65 -3.55
CA ARG A 677 -12.26 -29.45 -2.32
C ARG A 677 -10.93 -30.06 -1.88
N GLU A 678 -10.17 -30.66 -2.80
CA GLU A 678 -8.82 -31.18 -2.53
C GLU A 678 -7.88 -30.09 -1.98
N ASN A 679 -7.85 -28.92 -2.63
CA ASN A 679 -7.00 -27.81 -2.22
C ASN A 679 -7.39 -27.27 -0.83
N PHE A 680 -8.68 -27.19 -0.53
CA PHE A 680 -9.18 -26.80 0.79
C PHE A 680 -8.70 -27.77 1.87
N LEU A 681 -8.90 -29.08 1.66
CA LEU A 681 -8.47 -30.13 2.60
C LEU A 681 -6.94 -30.17 2.74
N TYR A 682 -6.20 -29.92 1.67
CA TYR A 682 -4.74 -29.85 1.69
C TYR A 682 -4.22 -28.74 2.60
N LEU A 683 -4.84 -27.55 2.54
CA LEU A 683 -4.49 -26.44 3.43
C LEU A 683 -4.96 -26.70 4.86
N LEU A 684 -6.16 -27.26 5.04
CA LEU A 684 -6.70 -27.61 6.35
C LEU A 684 -5.75 -28.52 7.15
N ASP A 685 -5.11 -29.47 6.47
CA ASP A 685 -4.14 -30.42 7.04
C ASP A 685 -2.77 -29.79 7.40
N ARG A 686 -2.41 -28.65 6.80
CA ARG A 686 -1.04 -28.08 6.87
C ARG A 686 -0.93 -26.73 7.56
N LEU A 687 -2.03 -26.02 7.74
CA LEU A 687 -2.02 -24.72 8.40
C LEU A 687 -2.01 -24.90 9.91
N CYS A 688 -1.17 -24.11 10.58
CA CYS A 688 -1.14 -24.06 12.03
C CYS A 688 -2.53 -23.68 12.57
N SER A 689 -2.99 -24.43 13.57
CA SER A 689 -4.24 -24.15 14.27
C SER A 689 -3.93 -23.96 15.75
N ASP A 690 -4.02 -22.72 16.21
CA ASP A 690 -3.93 -22.34 17.62
C ASP A 690 -4.95 -21.26 17.96
N LYS A 691 -4.86 -20.65 19.15
CA LYS A 691 -5.81 -19.62 19.58
C LYS A 691 -5.72 -18.30 18.78
N SER A 692 -4.61 -18.07 18.09
CA SER A 692 -4.29 -16.84 17.37
C SER A 692 -4.51 -16.96 15.86
N THR A 693 -4.36 -18.16 15.30
CA THR A 693 -4.56 -18.47 13.89
C THR A 693 -5.28 -19.79 13.74
N TYR A 694 -6.46 -19.79 13.12
CA TYR A 694 -7.25 -21.01 12.92
C TYR A 694 -8.18 -20.90 11.70
N PRO A 695 -8.49 -22.03 11.02
CA PRO A 695 -9.49 -22.06 9.95
C PRO A 695 -10.86 -21.62 10.48
N LEU A 696 -11.58 -20.78 9.74
CA LEU A 696 -12.96 -20.41 10.10
C LEU A 696 -13.87 -21.65 10.06
N PHE A 697 -13.63 -22.55 9.09
CA PHE A 697 -14.30 -23.84 8.98
C PHE A 697 -13.30 -24.97 9.16
N ASN A 698 -13.46 -25.75 10.24
CA ASN A 698 -12.56 -26.86 10.59
C ASN A 698 -12.90 -28.18 9.89
N THR A 699 -14.00 -28.22 9.15
CA THR A 699 -14.43 -29.37 8.35
C THR A 699 -14.96 -28.88 7.01
N LEU A 700 -14.95 -29.76 6.01
CA LEU A 700 -15.54 -29.50 4.71
C LEU A 700 -16.71 -30.47 4.50
N PRO A 701 -17.97 -30.03 4.70
CA PRO A 701 -19.14 -30.88 4.50
C PRO A 701 -19.22 -31.44 3.08
N ASP A 702 -19.92 -32.57 2.94
CA ASP A 702 -20.24 -33.13 1.64
C ASP A 702 -21.11 -32.17 0.82
N GLY A 703 -20.88 -32.11 -0.48
CA GLY A 703 -21.57 -31.19 -1.39
C GLY A 703 -21.05 -29.73 -1.38
N VAL A 704 -20.24 -29.31 -0.42
CA VAL A 704 -19.69 -27.93 -0.39
C VAL A 704 -18.55 -27.76 -1.40
N CYS A 705 -18.63 -26.74 -2.26
CA CYS A 705 -17.54 -26.33 -3.13
C CYS A 705 -17.03 -24.93 -2.70
N PRO A 706 -15.93 -24.87 -1.94
CA PRO A 706 -15.49 -23.61 -1.35
C PRO A 706 -14.91 -22.65 -2.40
N TRP A 707 -15.21 -21.36 -2.25
CA TRP A 707 -14.63 -20.31 -3.08
C TRP A 707 -13.18 -20.01 -2.68
N LEU A 708 -12.94 -19.84 -1.38
CA LEU A 708 -11.65 -19.49 -0.76
C LEU A 708 -11.48 -20.32 0.51
N PHE A 709 -10.26 -20.32 1.06
CA PHE A 709 -10.00 -20.85 2.40
C PHE A 709 -10.03 -19.69 3.42
N PRO A 710 -11.08 -19.58 4.25
CA PRO A 710 -11.18 -18.55 5.28
C PRO A 710 -10.36 -18.92 6.52
N LEU A 711 -9.48 -18.01 6.94
CA LEU A 711 -8.56 -18.17 8.05
C LEU A 711 -8.67 -16.97 8.99
N ILE A 712 -8.92 -17.21 10.27
CA ILE A 712 -8.79 -16.21 11.32
C ILE A 712 -7.30 -16.05 11.64
N VAL A 713 -6.80 -14.81 11.62
CA VAL A 713 -5.39 -14.47 11.84
C VAL A 713 -5.29 -13.25 12.74
N ARG A 714 -4.63 -13.40 13.89
CA ARG A 714 -4.24 -12.25 14.72
C ARG A 714 -3.21 -11.39 13.99
N GLU A 715 -3.34 -10.06 14.07
CA GLU A 715 -2.52 -9.12 13.27
C GLU A 715 -2.66 -9.35 11.74
N ARG A 716 -3.87 -9.70 11.27
CA ARG A 716 -4.21 -9.99 9.87
C ARG A 716 -3.54 -9.05 8.85
N ASP A 717 -3.52 -7.75 9.11
CA ASP A 717 -2.97 -6.74 8.19
C ASP A 717 -1.44 -6.86 8.02
N ARG A 718 -0.71 -7.24 9.08
CA ARG A 718 0.74 -7.52 9.02
C ARG A 718 1.00 -8.74 8.16
N VAL A 719 0.28 -9.83 8.43
CA VAL A 719 0.41 -11.10 7.68
C VAL A 719 0.02 -10.91 6.21
N TYR A 720 -1.08 -10.19 5.93
CA TYR A 720 -1.48 -9.80 4.57
C TYR A 720 -0.34 -9.08 3.84
N LYS A 721 0.29 -8.08 4.48
CA LYS A 721 1.40 -7.33 3.88
C LYS A 721 2.58 -8.24 3.58
N GLN A 722 2.95 -9.14 4.51
CA GLN A 722 4.07 -10.07 4.33
C GLN A 722 3.80 -11.11 3.24
N MET A 723 2.59 -11.69 3.18
CA MET A 723 2.18 -12.65 2.14
C MET A 723 2.22 -12.02 0.74
N ASN A 724 1.62 -10.82 0.57
CA ASN A 724 1.69 -10.09 -0.69
C ASN A 724 3.14 -9.70 -1.04
N GLN A 725 3.96 -9.36 -0.05
CA GLN A 725 5.39 -9.13 -0.25
C GLN A 725 6.16 -10.38 -0.67
N CYS A 726 5.64 -11.59 -0.47
CA CYS A 726 6.20 -12.83 -1.00
C CYS A 726 5.66 -13.20 -2.39
N GLY A 727 4.75 -12.39 -2.96
CA GLY A 727 4.09 -12.71 -4.23
C GLY A 727 2.94 -13.72 -4.11
N ILE A 728 2.40 -13.88 -2.90
CA ILE A 728 1.23 -14.72 -2.62
C ILE A 728 0.05 -13.79 -2.38
N GLU A 729 -0.88 -13.74 -3.34
CA GLU A 729 -2.05 -12.88 -3.24
C GLU A 729 -3.06 -13.49 -2.27
N VAL A 730 -3.29 -12.80 -1.17
CA VAL A 730 -4.29 -13.13 -0.14
C VAL A 730 -5.26 -11.97 -0.01
N PHE A 731 -6.48 -12.22 0.44
CA PHE A 731 -7.54 -11.21 0.46
C PHE A 731 -7.99 -10.85 1.87
N ARG A 732 -8.12 -9.55 2.14
CA ARG A 732 -8.72 -9.01 3.36
C ARG A 732 -10.23 -8.98 3.20
N PHE A 733 -10.92 -9.97 3.76
CA PHE A 733 -12.34 -10.15 3.50
C PHE A 733 -13.16 -9.03 4.16
N TRP A 734 -13.85 -8.22 3.35
CA TRP A 734 -14.74 -7.11 3.73
C TRP A 734 -14.33 -6.30 4.96
N ARG A 735 -13.10 -5.78 4.93
CA ARG A 735 -12.51 -4.98 6.01
C ARG A 735 -13.37 -3.81 6.47
N TRP A 736 -14.11 -3.18 5.55
CA TRP A 736 -14.79 -1.92 5.79
C TRP A 736 -16.29 -2.14 6.01
N LYS A 737 -16.86 -1.48 7.01
CA LYS A 737 -18.32 -1.44 7.20
C LYS A 737 -18.96 -0.47 6.22
N HIS A 738 -20.15 -0.79 5.73
CA HIS A 738 -20.95 0.16 4.98
C HIS A 738 -21.41 1.29 5.92
N PRO A 739 -21.43 2.57 5.50
CA PRO A 739 -21.76 3.71 6.38
C PRO A 739 -23.12 3.63 7.07
N VAL A 740 -24.09 2.94 6.48
CA VAL A 740 -25.45 2.80 7.03
C VAL A 740 -25.58 1.72 8.12
N ILE A 741 -24.53 0.92 8.34
CA ILE A 741 -24.51 -0.04 9.46
C ILE A 741 -24.38 0.78 10.76
N PRO A 742 -25.26 0.58 11.76
CA PRO A 742 -25.26 1.36 13.01
C PRO A 742 -23.90 1.39 13.73
N GLU A 743 -23.64 2.46 14.49
CA GLU A 743 -22.41 2.60 15.29
C GLU A 743 -22.30 1.61 16.44
N GLU A 744 -23.43 1.22 17.05
CA GLU A 744 -23.50 0.14 18.03
C GLU A 744 -23.26 -1.21 17.34
N GLU A 745 -21.98 -1.52 17.16
CA GLU A 745 -21.53 -2.61 16.29
C GLU A 745 -21.67 -3.98 16.94
N ASN A 746 -22.12 -4.97 16.17
CA ASN A 746 -22.02 -6.36 16.55
C ASN A 746 -20.54 -6.77 16.62
N SER A 747 -20.03 -6.93 17.83
CA SER A 747 -18.64 -7.32 18.10
C SER A 747 -18.19 -8.60 17.37
N GLU A 748 -19.11 -9.47 16.96
CA GLU A 748 -18.80 -10.67 16.19
C GLU A 748 -18.50 -10.37 14.72
N ALA A 749 -19.26 -9.46 14.08
CA ALA A 749 -18.99 -9.01 12.73
C ALA A 749 -17.70 -8.17 12.66
N THR A 750 -17.46 -7.30 13.65
CA THR A 750 -16.21 -6.53 13.77
C THR A 750 -15.00 -7.46 13.86
N PHE A 751 -15.10 -8.51 14.68
CA PHE A 751 -14.06 -9.52 14.81
C PHE A 751 -13.69 -10.14 13.45
N LEU A 752 -14.70 -10.49 12.63
CA LEU A 752 -14.46 -11.00 11.28
C LEU A 752 -13.74 -9.97 10.39
N ARG A 753 -14.18 -8.70 10.37
CA ARG A 753 -13.56 -7.63 9.56
C ARG A 753 -12.08 -7.42 9.87
N GLU A 754 -11.73 -7.50 11.15
CA GLU A 754 -10.38 -7.26 11.64
C GLU A 754 -9.46 -8.47 11.45
N ASN A 755 -9.98 -9.69 11.63
CA ASN A 755 -9.14 -10.89 11.76
C ASN A 755 -9.26 -11.87 10.58
N LEU A 756 -10.24 -11.74 9.69
CA LEU A 756 -10.45 -12.70 8.60
C LEU A 756 -9.52 -12.43 7.40
N LEU A 757 -8.76 -13.46 7.02
CA LEU A 757 -7.94 -13.53 5.82
C LEU A 757 -8.45 -14.67 4.94
N ALA A 758 -8.53 -14.47 3.63
CA ALA A 758 -8.94 -15.52 2.69
C ALA A 758 -7.79 -15.92 1.76
N LEU A 759 -7.50 -17.22 1.69
CA LEU A 759 -6.43 -17.80 0.90
C LEU A 759 -6.97 -18.41 -0.42
N PRO A 760 -6.22 -18.33 -1.52
CA PRO A 760 -6.63 -18.93 -2.79
C PRO A 760 -6.60 -20.46 -2.73
N ILE A 761 -7.66 -21.09 -3.25
CA ILE A 761 -7.80 -22.56 -3.39
C ILE A 761 -8.29 -22.97 -4.79
N HIS A 762 -8.24 -22.05 -5.76
CA HIS A 762 -8.81 -22.28 -7.08
C HIS A 762 -8.13 -23.47 -7.81
N GLN A 763 -8.85 -24.04 -8.77
CA GLN A 763 -8.51 -25.27 -9.49
C GLN A 763 -7.19 -25.26 -10.29
N ASP A 764 -6.53 -24.11 -10.45
CA ASP A 764 -5.27 -24.00 -11.22
C ASP A 764 -4.02 -24.07 -10.32
N LEU A 765 -4.20 -24.15 -9.01
CA LEU A 765 -3.10 -24.26 -8.06
C LEU A 765 -2.49 -25.66 -8.07
N THR A 766 -1.17 -25.69 -8.23
CA THR A 766 -0.36 -26.88 -8.06
C THR A 766 -0.12 -27.17 -6.58
N GLU A 767 0.16 -28.43 -6.25
CA GLU A 767 0.51 -28.81 -4.88
C GLU A 767 1.75 -28.05 -4.37
N LYS A 768 2.72 -27.77 -5.24
CA LYS A 768 3.90 -26.96 -4.90
C LYS A 768 3.54 -25.51 -4.53
N GLU A 769 2.59 -24.90 -5.25
CA GLU A 769 2.09 -23.55 -4.92
C GLU A 769 1.33 -23.57 -3.58
N LEU A 770 0.49 -24.58 -3.32
CA LEU A 770 -0.20 -24.74 -2.04
C LEU A 770 0.76 -24.97 -0.87
N SER A 771 1.78 -25.80 -1.07
CA SER A 771 2.83 -26.02 -0.05
C SER A 771 3.61 -24.73 0.23
N LEU A 772 4.00 -23.97 -0.80
CA LEU A 772 4.65 -22.69 -0.62
C LEU A 772 3.76 -21.70 0.15
N LEU A 773 2.46 -21.65 -0.18
CA LEU A 773 1.48 -20.84 0.52
C LEU A 773 1.41 -21.21 2.01
N ALA A 774 1.21 -22.49 2.32
CA ALA A 774 1.11 -22.96 3.70
C ALA A 774 2.40 -22.70 4.49
N THR A 775 3.56 -23.04 3.94
CA THR A 775 4.85 -22.80 4.61
C THR A 775 5.11 -21.32 4.83
N THR A 776 4.83 -20.46 3.85
CA THR A 776 5.04 -19.01 3.98
C THR A 776 4.11 -18.40 5.03
N LEU A 777 2.85 -18.85 5.07
CA LEU A 777 1.90 -18.39 6.08
C LEU A 777 2.35 -18.81 7.49
N ASN A 778 2.74 -20.07 7.67
CA ASN A 778 3.24 -20.59 8.95
C ASN A 778 4.55 -19.89 9.41
N GLU A 779 5.33 -19.27 8.52
CA GLU A 779 6.49 -18.43 8.91
C GLU A 779 6.09 -17.06 9.47
N PHE A 780 4.89 -16.57 9.17
CA PHE A 780 4.46 -15.20 9.48
C PHE A 780 3.43 -15.11 10.60
N VAL A 781 2.75 -16.21 10.89
CA VAL A 781 1.84 -16.30 12.04
C VAL A 781 2.63 -16.60 13.32
N PRO A 782 2.25 -16.04 14.48
CA PRO A 782 3.00 -16.11 15.74
C PRO A 782 3.25 -17.51 16.29
#